data_AF-A0AAJ2ABV3-F1
#
_entry.id   AF-A0AAJ2ABV3-F1
#
_cell.length_a   1.000
_cell.length_b   1.000
_cell.length_c   1.000
_cell.angle_alpha   90.00
_cell.angle_beta   90.00
_cell.angle_gamma   90.00
#
_symmetry.space_group_name_H-M   'P 1'
#
loop_
_entity.id
_entity.type
_entity.pdbx_description
1 polymer ?
#
loop_
_entity_poly.entity_id
_entity_poly.type
_entity_poly.pdbx_seq_one_letter_code
_entity_poly.pdbx_strand_id
1 'polypeptide(L)'
;TDIDGHANNGSGVVINGDSDVTDKGTLNIDGNSSTNGSGVVINGDTNVSGNGSTDINGNAANGSGVVINGDTSVIENGSLNIDGNSSKNGNGVVVNGDVDTDSGSTNISGNAANGDGVVINGDTNTTNNGSLNIDGNSSTNGDGVVINGDVNTDGHSSTDINGEANNGNGVVIDGNTSTSNDSSLNIDGNSATNGDGVVINGDVNTDGNSSTDINGEANNGSGVVIDGNTSTTDNSSLNIDGNSATNGDGVVINGDVNTDGNSSTDINGEANNGDGVVIDGNTSTSNDSSLNIDGNSSNNGDGVIVNGDVNTDGNSSTDINGDANNGNGVVIDGNTSTSDNSSLNIDGNSSTNGDGVIVNGDVNTDGNSATDINGDANNGNGVVIDGNTSTSNDSSLNIDGNSATNGDGVIVNGDVNTDGNSSTDINGEANNGNGVVIDGNTSTSNDSSLNIDGNSATNGDGVIVNGDVNTDGNSSTDINGEANNGNGVVIDGNTSTSNGSSLNIDGNSSNNGDGVIVNGDVNTDGNSSTDINGEANNGNGVVIDGNTSTTDNSSLNIDGNSATNGDGVIVNGDVNTDGNSSTDINGDANNGNGVVIDGNTSTSNGSSLNIDGNSSNNGDGVIVNGDVNTDGNSSTDINGEANNGNGVVIDGNTSTTDNSSLNIDGNSSKNGDGVIVNGDVNTDSNSSTDINGEANNGDGVVIDGNTSTTDNSSLNIDGNSATNGDGVIVNGDVNTDGNSSTDINGEANNGNGVVIDGNTSTSNDSSLNIDGNSATNGDGVIVNGDVNTDGNSSTDINGEANNGNGVVIDGNTSTSNDSSLNIDGNSATNGDGVIVNGDVNTDGNSSTDINGEANNGNGVIINGDTNTNNDSSLNVDGNSDSGNGVVINGDVNTDNNSSTDINGDSNTGDGVIINGDTNTNNDSSLNVDGNSDSGNGVVINGDVN
;
A
#
# COMPACT_ATOMS: atom_id res chain seq x y z
N THR A 1 -18.76 -5.26 -82.79
CA THR A 1 -18.06 -4.45 -83.79
C THR A 1 -16.62 -4.56 -83.45
N ASP A 2 -15.76 -4.94 -84.41
CA ASP A 2 -14.36 -5.20 -84.11
C ASP A 2 -13.51 -4.11 -84.80
N ILE A 3 -12.65 -3.44 -84.04
CA ILE A 3 -11.81 -2.31 -84.48
C ILE A 3 -10.36 -2.60 -84.14
N ASP A 4 -9.57 -2.99 -85.15
CA ASP A 4 -8.15 -3.27 -84.98
C ASP A 4 -7.28 -2.19 -85.63
N GLY A 5 -6.24 -1.73 -84.93
CA GLY A 5 -5.34 -0.68 -85.39
C GLY A 5 -3.88 -0.91 -84.99
N HIS A 6 -2.96 -0.70 -85.94
CA HIS A 6 -1.53 -0.78 -85.69
C HIS A 6 -0.78 0.43 -86.23
N ALA A 7 0.04 1.05 -85.39
CA ALA A 7 0.89 2.18 -85.73
C ALA A 7 2.34 1.93 -85.32
N ASN A 8 3.28 2.51 -86.09
CA ASN A 8 4.66 2.60 -85.64
C ASN A 8 4.88 3.89 -84.83
N ASN A 9 4.40 5.03 -85.35
CA ASN A 9 4.34 6.32 -84.66
C ASN A 9 2.89 6.85 -84.76
N GLY A 10 2.35 7.36 -83.66
CA GLY A 10 0.93 7.68 -83.50
C GLY A 10 0.18 6.59 -82.75
N SER A 11 -1.09 6.84 -82.45
CA SER A 11 -1.91 5.85 -81.73
C SER A 11 -2.39 4.71 -82.64
N GLY A 12 -2.53 3.51 -82.11
CA GLY A 12 -3.01 2.33 -82.84
C GLY A 12 -4.46 2.51 -83.32
N VAL A 13 -5.35 2.84 -82.37
CA VAL A 13 -6.75 3.22 -82.61
C VAL A 13 -7.02 4.60 -82.01
N VAL A 14 -7.80 5.44 -82.70
CA VAL A 14 -8.33 6.71 -82.18
C VAL A 14 -9.81 6.83 -82.49
N ILE A 15 -10.64 7.00 -81.45
CA ILE A 15 -12.07 7.29 -81.54
C ILE A 15 -12.27 8.74 -81.07
N ASN A 16 -12.82 9.60 -81.93
CA ASN A 16 -12.91 11.04 -81.66
C ASN A 16 -14.23 11.48 -80.97
N GLY A 17 -15.05 10.53 -80.52
CA GLY A 17 -16.31 10.78 -79.82
C GLY A 17 -16.64 9.58 -78.94
N ASP A 18 -17.88 9.52 -78.47
CA ASP A 18 -18.30 8.53 -77.48
C ASP A 18 -18.38 7.12 -78.07
N SER A 19 -18.19 6.14 -77.19
CA SER A 19 -18.22 4.71 -77.46
C SER A 19 -19.38 4.07 -76.70
N ASP A 20 -20.59 4.19 -77.25
CA ASP A 20 -21.82 3.65 -76.66
C ASP A 20 -22.15 2.24 -77.15
N VAL A 21 -22.36 1.30 -76.23
CA VAL A 21 -22.82 -0.07 -76.51
C VAL A 21 -24.03 -0.38 -75.66
N THR A 22 -25.19 -0.52 -76.29
CA THR A 22 -26.46 -0.80 -75.59
C THR A 22 -27.04 -2.15 -76.02
N ASP A 23 -27.98 -2.67 -75.22
CA ASP A 23 -28.61 -3.99 -75.42
C ASP A 23 -27.55 -5.10 -75.50
N LYS A 24 -27.82 -6.24 -76.15
CA LYS A 24 -26.82 -7.32 -76.37
C LYS A 24 -25.75 -6.99 -77.42
N GLY A 25 -25.39 -5.72 -77.56
CA GLY A 25 -24.33 -5.25 -78.46
C GLY A 25 -22.96 -5.71 -77.97
N THR A 26 -22.03 -5.90 -78.91
CA THR A 26 -20.61 -6.16 -78.58
C THR A 26 -19.70 -5.17 -79.30
N LEU A 27 -18.64 -4.70 -78.66
CA LEU A 27 -17.60 -3.84 -79.24
C LEU A 27 -16.21 -4.30 -78.78
N ASN A 28 -15.33 -4.63 -79.71
CA ASN A 28 -13.97 -5.05 -79.42
C ASN A 28 -13.00 -4.09 -80.12
N ILE A 29 -12.05 -3.51 -79.37
CA ILE A 29 -11.10 -2.52 -79.87
C ILE A 29 -9.68 -2.98 -79.54
N ASP A 30 -8.88 -3.30 -80.56
CA ASP A 30 -7.49 -3.73 -80.41
C ASP A 30 -6.52 -2.70 -81.04
N GLY A 31 -5.75 -1.99 -80.23
CA GLY A 31 -4.80 -0.96 -80.68
C GLY A 31 -3.35 -1.26 -80.30
N ASN A 32 -2.41 -1.16 -81.25
CA ASN A 32 -0.98 -1.40 -80.98
C ASN A 32 -0.07 -0.30 -81.57
N SER A 33 0.71 0.40 -80.73
CA SER A 33 1.73 1.38 -81.13
C SER A 33 3.15 0.93 -80.78
N SER A 34 3.97 0.64 -81.80
CA SER A 34 5.26 -0.04 -81.60
C SER A 34 6.44 0.88 -81.24
N THR A 35 6.34 2.21 -81.42
CA THR A 35 7.40 3.15 -81.01
C THR A 35 6.92 4.35 -80.19
N ASN A 36 6.05 5.23 -80.70
CA ASN A 36 5.51 6.37 -79.95
C ASN A 36 4.02 6.55 -80.21
N GLY A 37 3.25 6.92 -79.18
CA GLY A 37 1.79 7.07 -79.21
C GLY A 37 1.10 5.97 -78.42
N SER A 38 -0.20 6.15 -78.13
CA SER A 38 -0.96 5.22 -77.31
C SER A 38 -1.47 4.00 -78.09
N GLY A 39 -1.78 2.89 -77.42
CA GLY A 39 -2.42 1.74 -78.09
C GLY A 39 -3.81 2.12 -78.61
N VAL A 40 -4.69 2.52 -77.70
CA VAL A 40 -6.04 3.03 -77.96
C VAL A 40 -6.22 4.42 -77.35
N VAL A 41 -6.89 5.33 -78.06
CA VAL A 41 -7.34 6.63 -77.53
C VAL A 41 -8.83 6.83 -77.85
N ILE A 42 -9.64 7.08 -76.82
CA ILE A 42 -11.05 7.47 -76.95
C ILE A 42 -11.17 8.90 -76.41
N ASN A 43 -11.57 9.84 -77.26
CA ASN A 43 -11.66 11.26 -76.92
C ASN A 43 -13.02 11.69 -76.34
N GLY A 44 -13.95 10.75 -76.14
CA GLY A 44 -15.25 10.95 -75.51
C GLY A 44 -15.52 9.87 -74.46
N ASP A 45 -16.78 9.68 -74.11
CA ASP A 45 -17.20 8.76 -73.04
C ASP A 45 -17.23 7.31 -73.53
N THR A 46 -17.16 6.35 -72.61
CA THR A 46 -17.33 4.91 -72.88
C THR A 46 -18.51 4.40 -72.08
N ASN A 47 -19.67 4.21 -72.74
CA ASN A 47 -20.91 3.81 -72.07
C ASN A 47 -21.33 2.40 -72.49
N VAL A 48 -21.57 1.50 -71.54
CA VAL A 48 -22.07 0.15 -71.79
C VAL A 48 -23.36 -0.10 -71.01
N SER A 49 -24.44 -0.51 -71.69
CA SER A 49 -25.74 -0.74 -71.05
C SER A 49 -26.54 -1.91 -71.62
N GLY A 50 -27.57 -2.35 -70.91
CA GLY A 50 -28.59 -3.27 -71.41
C GLY A 50 -28.11 -4.69 -71.74
N ASN A 51 -27.13 -5.23 -71.01
CA ASN A 51 -26.37 -6.45 -71.34
C ASN A 51 -25.37 -6.29 -72.51
N GLY A 52 -24.90 -5.06 -72.75
CA GLY A 52 -23.84 -4.77 -73.71
C GLY A 52 -22.50 -5.29 -73.24
N SER A 53 -21.57 -5.54 -74.17
CA SER A 53 -20.23 -6.00 -73.84
C SER A 53 -19.17 -5.25 -74.66
N THR A 54 -18.17 -4.69 -74.00
CA THR A 54 -17.09 -3.95 -74.65
C THR A 54 -15.73 -4.43 -74.16
N ASP A 55 -14.82 -4.77 -75.08
CA ASP A 55 -13.42 -5.11 -74.81
C ASP A 55 -12.50 -4.07 -75.47
N ILE A 56 -11.58 -3.47 -74.70
CA ILE A 56 -10.64 -2.44 -75.18
C ILE A 56 -9.21 -2.84 -74.82
N ASN A 57 -8.44 -3.30 -75.80
CA ASN A 57 -7.06 -3.75 -75.60
C ASN A 57 -6.08 -2.80 -76.30
N GLY A 58 -5.18 -2.20 -75.54
CA GLY A 58 -4.21 -1.21 -76.02
C GLY A 58 -2.77 -1.55 -75.63
N ASN A 59 -1.88 -1.69 -76.61
CA ASN A 59 -0.45 -1.93 -76.37
C ASN A 59 0.40 -0.77 -76.94
N ALA A 60 1.35 -0.26 -76.16
CA ALA A 60 2.22 0.83 -76.53
C ALA A 60 3.67 0.59 -76.09
N ALA A 61 4.62 1.16 -76.85
CA ALA A 61 6.03 1.19 -76.44
C ALA A 61 6.39 2.48 -75.68
N ASN A 62 6.02 3.66 -76.21
CA ASN A 62 6.15 4.95 -75.52
C ASN A 62 4.85 5.74 -75.67
N GLY A 63 4.09 5.91 -74.60
CA GLY A 63 2.70 6.37 -74.57
C GLY A 63 1.84 5.34 -73.83
N SER A 64 0.62 5.73 -73.44
CA SER A 64 -0.21 4.84 -72.63
C SER A 64 -0.80 3.67 -73.44
N GLY A 65 -1.06 2.53 -72.81
CA GLY A 65 -1.74 1.41 -73.46
C GLY A 65 -3.13 1.80 -73.95
N VAL A 66 -3.99 2.25 -73.03
CA VAL A 66 -5.32 2.81 -73.30
C VAL A 66 -5.43 4.22 -72.68
N VAL A 67 -6.08 5.14 -73.39
CA VAL A 67 -6.47 6.46 -72.87
C VAL A 67 -7.94 6.72 -73.19
N ILE A 68 -8.75 6.97 -72.17
CA ILE A 68 -10.14 7.44 -72.27
C ILE A 68 -10.19 8.85 -71.70
N ASN A 69 -10.57 9.83 -72.53
CA ASN A 69 -10.57 11.24 -72.12
C ASN A 69 -11.89 11.72 -71.51
N GLY A 70 -12.96 10.92 -71.61
CA GLY A 70 -14.25 11.15 -70.98
C GLY A 70 -14.54 10.15 -69.87
N ASP A 71 -15.81 10.05 -69.50
CA ASP A 71 -16.28 9.18 -68.43
C ASP A 71 -16.43 7.73 -68.92
N THR A 72 -16.36 6.78 -67.99
CA THR A 72 -16.60 5.36 -68.23
C THR A 72 -17.81 4.92 -67.42
N SER A 73 -18.92 4.59 -68.07
CA SER A 73 -20.17 4.22 -67.40
C SER A 73 -20.68 2.86 -67.84
N VAL A 74 -20.90 1.96 -66.89
CA VAL A 74 -21.46 0.62 -67.14
C VAL A 74 -22.71 0.43 -66.32
N ILE A 75 -23.86 0.35 -66.99
CA ILE A 75 -25.18 0.29 -66.37
C ILE A 75 -25.98 -0.93 -66.82
N GLU A 76 -27.07 -1.28 -66.13
CA GLU A 76 -28.09 -2.25 -66.57
C GLU A 76 -27.54 -3.61 -67.07
N ASN A 77 -26.65 -4.25 -66.29
CA ASN A 77 -25.95 -5.51 -66.60
C ASN A 77 -24.99 -5.44 -67.80
N GLY A 78 -24.52 -4.24 -68.18
CA GLY A 78 -23.41 -4.09 -69.13
C GLY A 78 -22.11 -4.74 -68.62
N SER A 79 -21.17 -5.02 -69.53
CA SER A 79 -19.84 -5.56 -69.23
C SER A 79 -18.77 -4.80 -70.01
N LEU A 80 -17.74 -4.29 -69.34
CA LEU A 80 -16.63 -3.57 -69.93
C LEU A 80 -15.30 -4.18 -69.46
N ASN A 81 -14.40 -4.48 -70.38
CA ASN A 81 -13.02 -4.88 -70.10
C ASN A 81 -12.05 -3.91 -70.79
N ILE A 82 -11.10 -3.35 -70.06
CA ILE A 82 -10.07 -2.44 -70.57
C ILE A 82 -8.70 -3.00 -70.20
N ASP A 83 -7.91 -3.44 -71.19
CA ASP A 83 -6.56 -3.98 -70.99
C ASP A 83 -5.51 -3.07 -71.65
N GLY A 84 -4.74 -2.34 -70.86
CA GLY A 84 -3.67 -1.46 -71.31
C GLY A 84 -2.27 -1.96 -70.97
N ASN A 85 -1.34 -1.91 -71.92
CA ASN A 85 0.06 -2.28 -71.70
C ASN A 85 1.04 -1.25 -72.31
N SER A 86 1.91 -0.67 -71.48
CA SER A 86 2.99 0.24 -71.86
C SER A 86 4.36 -0.37 -71.54
N SER A 87 5.04 -0.86 -72.57
CA SER A 87 6.27 -1.67 -72.41
C SER A 87 7.56 -0.87 -72.14
N LYS A 88 7.53 0.47 -72.19
CA LYS A 88 8.71 1.30 -71.80
C LYS A 88 8.35 2.54 -70.99
N ASN A 89 7.67 3.52 -71.58
CA ASN A 89 7.35 4.79 -70.92
C ASN A 89 5.87 5.16 -71.16
N GLY A 90 5.17 5.61 -70.14
CA GLY A 90 3.73 5.91 -70.16
C GLY A 90 2.92 4.86 -69.40
N ASN A 91 1.66 5.17 -69.15
CA ASN A 91 0.82 4.41 -68.22
C ASN A 91 0.16 3.20 -68.89
N GLY A 92 -0.28 2.19 -68.16
CA GLY A 92 -1.03 1.07 -68.73
C GLY A 92 -2.38 1.54 -69.25
N VAL A 93 -3.23 2.03 -68.35
CA VAL A 93 -4.54 2.64 -68.63
C VAL A 93 -4.61 4.05 -68.03
N VAL A 94 -5.24 4.98 -68.74
CA VAL A 94 -5.61 6.31 -68.21
C VAL A 94 -7.08 6.59 -68.52
N VAL A 95 -7.89 6.85 -67.50
CA VAL A 95 -9.25 7.39 -67.60
C VAL A 95 -9.25 8.80 -67.02
N ASN A 96 -9.56 9.80 -67.83
CA ASN A 96 -9.52 11.20 -67.40
C ASN A 96 -10.84 11.70 -66.79
N GLY A 97 -11.92 10.93 -66.91
CA GLY A 97 -13.22 11.19 -66.28
C GLY A 97 -13.52 10.18 -65.17
N ASP A 98 -14.79 10.12 -64.80
CA ASP A 98 -15.29 9.24 -63.74
C ASP A 98 -15.43 7.79 -64.24
N VAL A 99 -15.39 6.82 -63.32
CA VAL A 99 -15.68 5.40 -63.57
C VAL A 99 -16.90 5.01 -62.76
N ASP A 100 -18.05 4.89 -63.42
CA ASP A 100 -19.33 4.53 -62.81
C ASP A 100 -19.77 3.12 -63.22
N THR A 101 -19.96 2.23 -62.25
CA THR A 101 -20.51 0.88 -62.47
C THR A 101 -21.79 0.68 -61.66
N ASP A 102 -22.94 0.78 -62.31
CA ASP A 102 -24.27 0.57 -61.71
C ASP A 102 -24.89 -0.73 -62.24
N SER A 103 -24.97 -1.75 -61.38
CA SER A 103 -25.62 -3.02 -61.74
C SER A 103 -25.01 -3.71 -62.98
N GLY A 104 -23.75 -3.40 -63.32
CA GLY A 104 -22.96 -3.96 -64.42
C GLY A 104 -21.61 -4.50 -63.95
N SER A 105 -20.70 -4.84 -64.87
CA SER A 105 -19.35 -5.32 -64.57
C SER A 105 -18.29 -4.56 -65.36
N THR A 106 -17.29 -4.02 -64.67
CA THR A 106 -16.19 -3.26 -65.26
C THR A 106 -14.87 -3.83 -64.79
N ASN A 107 -13.98 -4.17 -65.72
CA ASN A 107 -12.62 -4.64 -65.44
C ASN A 107 -11.62 -3.70 -66.12
N ILE A 108 -10.65 -3.18 -65.38
CA ILE A 108 -9.61 -2.29 -65.88
C ILE A 108 -8.25 -2.87 -65.48
N SER A 109 -7.49 -3.40 -66.44
CA SER A 109 -6.14 -3.91 -66.22
C SER A 109 -5.09 -3.07 -66.93
N GLY A 110 -4.09 -2.59 -66.20
CA GLY A 110 -3.04 -1.71 -66.71
C GLY A 110 -1.64 -2.16 -66.32
N ASN A 111 -0.80 -2.46 -67.31
CA ASN A 111 0.61 -2.79 -67.11
C ASN A 111 1.51 -1.68 -67.66
N ALA A 112 2.47 -1.21 -66.88
CA ALA A 112 3.47 -0.22 -67.25
C ALA A 112 4.89 -0.64 -66.87
N ALA A 113 5.87 -0.22 -67.67
CA ALA A 113 7.27 -0.31 -67.30
C ALA A 113 7.71 0.93 -66.50
N ASN A 114 7.64 2.13 -67.11
CA ASN A 114 7.89 3.42 -66.44
C ASN A 114 6.66 4.31 -66.62
N GLY A 115 5.97 4.62 -65.54
CA GLY A 115 4.63 5.18 -65.50
C GLY A 115 3.71 4.26 -64.69
N ASP A 116 2.49 4.71 -64.46
CA ASP A 116 1.57 4.03 -63.55
C ASP A 116 0.81 2.91 -64.27
N GLY A 117 0.45 1.85 -63.57
CA GLY A 117 -0.35 0.75 -64.14
C GLY A 117 -1.70 1.26 -64.61
N VAL A 118 -2.52 1.78 -63.70
CA VAL A 118 -3.81 2.42 -63.98
C VAL A 118 -3.85 3.81 -63.35
N VAL A 119 -4.37 4.80 -64.09
CA VAL A 119 -4.69 6.14 -63.56
C VAL A 119 -6.14 6.49 -63.86
N ILE A 120 -6.89 6.86 -62.84
CA ILE A 120 -8.25 7.41 -62.93
C ILE A 120 -8.21 8.82 -62.35
N ASN A 121 -8.53 9.84 -63.16
CA ASN A 121 -8.48 11.24 -62.70
C ASN A 121 -9.80 11.77 -62.14
N GLY A 122 -10.88 11.00 -62.24
CA GLY A 122 -12.18 11.31 -61.66
C GLY A 122 -12.55 10.36 -60.51
N ASP A 123 -13.81 10.38 -60.13
CA ASP A 123 -14.36 9.52 -59.08
C ASP A 123 -14.58 8.10 -59.59
N THR A 124 -14.50 7.14 -58.69
CA THR A 124 -14.76 5.72 -58.94
C THR A 124 -15.97 5.29 -58.14
N ASN A 125 -17.12 5.11 -58.79
CA ASN A 125 -18.38 4.79 -58.15
C ASN A 125 -18.88 3.40 -58.57
N THR A 126 -19.14 2.52 -57.61
CA THR A 126 -19.88 1.27 -57.83
C THR A 126 -21.15 1.31 -57.00
N THR A 127 -22.28 1.02 -57.63
CA THR A 127 -23.58 1.15 -56.97
C THR A 127 -24.50 -0.01 -57.32
N ASN A 128 -25.56 -0.18 -56.52
CA ASN A 128 -26.56 -1.23 -56.68
C ASN A 128 -25.88 -2.60 -56.77
N ASN A 129 -26.05 -3.38 -57.83
CA ASN A 129 -25.38 -4.69 -57.98
C ASN A 129 -24.15 -4.64 -58.90
N GLY A 130 -23.44 -3.51 -58.92
CA GLY A 130 -22.24 -3.31 -59.74
C GLY A 130 -21.04 -4.14 -59.26
N SER A 131 -20.15 -4.51 -60.17
CA SER A 131 -18.85 -5.14 -59.87
C SER A 131 -17.74 -4.44 -60.65
N LEU A 132 -16.77 -3.86 -59.95
CA LEU A 132 -15.60 -3.20 -60.54
C LEU A 132 -14.33 -3.88 -60.10
N ASN A 133 -13.45 -4.23 -61.04
CA ASN A 133 -12.09 -4.66 -60.75
C ASN A 133 -11.08 -3.73 -61.43
N ILE A 134 -10.09 -3.25 -60.69
CA ILE A 134 -8.99 -2.42 -61.18
C ILE A 134 -7.67 -3.09 -60.82
N ASP A 135 -6.92 -3.55 -61.82
CA ASP A 135 -5.62 -4.20 -61.63
C ASP A 135 -4.50 -3.37 -62.30
N GLY A 136 -3.61 -2.77 -61.52
CA GLY A 136 -2.50 -1.96 -62.01
C GLY A 136 -1.13 -2.53 -61.64
N ASN A 137 -0.19 -2.57 -62.59
CA ASN A 137 1.18 -3.02 -62.35
C ASN A 137 2.21 -2.07 -62.96
N SER A 138 3.12 -1.52 -62.15
CA SER A 138 4.31 -0.79 -62.58
C SER A 138 5.60 -1.56 -62.27
N SER A 139 6.18 -2.14 -63.31
CA SER A 139 7.31 -3.07 -63.18
C SER A 139 8.69 -2.42 -62.95
N THR A 140 8.83 -1.08 -63.10
CA THR A 140 10.11 -0.41 -62.80
C THR A 140 9.99 0.87 -61.99
N ASN A 141 9.22 1.88 -62.45
CA ASN A 141 8.99 3.15 -61.73
C ASN A 141 7.58 3.66 -62.02
N GLY A 142 6.90 4.18 -61.00
CA GLY A 142 5.51 4.61 -61.05
C GLY A 142 4.65 3.75 -60.13
N ASP A 143 3.41 4.16 -59.97
CA ASP A 143 2.49 3.53 -59.02
C ASP A 143 1.70 2.39 -59.68
N GLY A 144 1.18 1.45 -58.90
CA GLY A 144 0.34 0.37 -59.44
C GLY A 144 -0.99 0.94 -59.95
N VAL A 145 -1.77 1.51 -59.02
CA VAL A 145 -3.03 2.20 -59.30
C VAL A 145 -3.01 3.60 -58.68
N VAL A 146 -3.49 4.59 -59.42
CA VAL A 146 -3.71 5.97 -58.92
C VAL A 146 -5.14 6.40 -59.23
N ILE A 147 -5.90 6.80 -58.20
CA ILE A 147 -7.25 7.36 -58.30
C ILE A 147 -7.22 8.75 -57.69
N ASN A 148 -7.37 9.80 -58.51
CA ASN A 148 -7.29 11.18 -58.03
C ASN A 148 -8.61 11.73 -57.47
N GLY A 149 -9.69 10.94 -57.52
CA GLY A 149 -11.02 11.26 -56.98
C GLY A 149 -11.42 10.32 -55.84
N ASP A 150 -12.70 10.37 -55.48
CA ASP A 150 -13.26 9.52 -54.42
C ASP A 150 -13.50 8.08 -54.92
N VAL A 151 -13.44 7.10 -54.03
CA VAL A 151 -13.86 5.72 -54.25
C VAL A 151 -15.12 5.45 -53.44
N ASN A 152 -16.25 5.26 -54.11
CA ASN A 152 -17.55 5.03 -53.47
C ASN A 152 -18.12 3.68 -53.90
N THR A 153 -18.40 2.80 -52.93
CA THR A 153 -18.97 1.46 -53.16
C THR A 153 -20.26 1.35 -52.36
N ASP A 154 -21.41 1.28 -53.04
CA ASP A 154 -22.73 1.39 -52.44
C ASP A 154 -23.73 0.32 -52.92
N GLY A 155 -24.78 0.06 -52.15
CA GLY A 155 -25.90 -0.81 -52.52
C GLY A 155 -25.66 -2.27 -52.15
N HIS A 156 -25.42 -3.13 -53.13
CA HIS A 156 -25.02 -4.54 -53.00
C HIS A 156 -23.84 -4.81 -53.97
N SER A 157 -22.97 -3.81 -54.12
CA SER A 157 -21.92 -3.78 -55.12
C SER A 157 -20.61 -4.30 -54.55
N SER A 158 -19.66 -4.58 -55.45
CA SER A 158 -18.32 -5.03 -55.10
C SER A 158 -17.28 -4.26 -55.91
N THR A 159 -16.24 -3.77 -55.25
CA THR A 159 -15.10 -3.08 -55.86
C THR A 159 -13.81 -3.74 -55.40
N ASP A 160 -12.96 -4.15 -56.33
CA ASP A 160 -11.62 -4.68 -56.06
C ASP A 160 -10.58 -3.77 -56.74
N ILE A 161 -9.57 -3.32 -56.01
CA ILE A 161 -8.49 -2.45 -56.49
C ILE A 161 -7.15 -3.07 -56.11
N ASN A 162 -6.40 -3.58 -57.09
CA ASN A 162 -5.12 -4.23 -56.88
C ASN A 162 -4.00 -3.45 -57.57
N GLY A 163 -3.00 -3.01 -56.83
CA GLY A 163 -1.87 -2.23 -57.32
C GLY A 163 -0.52 -2.84 -56.96
N GLU A 164 0.27 -3.21 -57.96
CA GLU A 164 1.66 -3.67 -57.79
C GLU A 164 2.63 -2.62 -58.34
N ALA A 165 3.59 -2.18 -57.54
CA ALA A 165 4.66 -1.28 -57.96
C ALA A 165 6.03 -1.82 -57.56
N ASN A 166 7.01 -1.70 -58.46
CA ASN A 166 8.39 -1.98 -58.08
C ASN A 166 9.02 -0.78 -57.35
N ASN A 167 8.81 0.45 -57.81
CA ASN A 167 9.33 1.68 -57.20
C ASN A 167 8.32 2.82 -57.41
N GLY A 168 7.57 3.13 -56.36
CA GLY A 168 6.29 3.83 -56.37
C GLY A 168 5.35 3.15 -55.38
N ASN A 169 4.16 3.69 -55.20
CA ASN A 169 3.16 3.16 -54.30
C ASN A 169 2.36 2.05 -54.98
N GLY A 170 1.88 1.07 -54.23
CA GLY A 170 0.99 0.03 -54.78
C GLY A 170 -0.32 0.64 -55.27
N VAL A 171 -1.08 1.23 -54.35
CA VAL A 171 -2.32 1.98 -54.63
C VAL A 171 -2.24 3.38 -54.03
N VAL A 172 -2.70 4.40 -54.76
CA VAL A 172 -2.90 5.76 -54.27
C VAL A 172 -4.32 6.23 -54.56
N ILE A 173 -5.03 6.69 -53.54
CA ILE A 173 -6.35 7.32 -53.64
C ILE A 173 -6.23 8.72 -53.04
N ASP A 174 -6.39 9.77 -53.85
CA ASP A 174 -6.29 11.16 -53.36
C ASP A 174 -7.57 11.65 -52.66
N GLY A 175 -8.70 11.00 -52.94
CA GLY A 175 -10.01 11.33 -52.37
C GLY A 175 -10.40 10.47 -51.16
N ASN A 176 -11.68 10.56 -50.81
CA ASN A 176 -12.28 9.73 -49.76
C ASN A 176 -12.59 8.33 -50.28
N THR A 177 -12.53 7.35 -49.38
CA THR A 177 -12.96 5.98 -49.63
C THR A 177 -14.20 5.69 -48.78
N SER A 178 -15.32 5.35 -49.42
CA SER A 178 -16.60 5.13 -48.73
C SER A 178 -17.26 3.84 -49.18
N THR A 179 -17.69 3.02 -48.22
CA THR A 179 -18.52 1.84 -48.45
C THR A 179 -19.81 1.91 -47.66
N SER A 180 -20.93 1.56 -48.27
CA SER A 180 -22.22 1.72 -47.64
C SER A 180 -23.26 0.68 -48.05
N ASN A 181 -24.30 0.54 -47.22
CA ASN A 181 -25.35 -0.48 -47.38
C ASN A 181 -24.77 -1.90 -47.36
N ASP A 182 -25.11 -2.81 -48.29
CA ASP A 182 -24.68 -4.22 -48.31
C ASP A 182 -23.51 -4.46 -49.29
N SER A 183 -22.58 -3.49 -49.40
CA SER A 183 -21.50 -3.50 -50.39
C SER A 183 -20.17 -4.06 -49.85
N SER A 184 -19.21 -4.36 -50.72
CA SER A 184 -17.86 -4.79 -50.34
C SER A 184 -16.76 -4.08 -51.14
N LEU A 185 -15.74 -3.55 -50.48
CA LEU A 185 -14.55 -2.95 -51.11
C LEU A 185 -13.29 -3.69 -50.67
N ASN A 186 -12.42 -4.05 -51.61
CA ASN A 186 -11.10 -4.57 -51.33
C ASN A 186 -10.03 -3.70 -52.04
N ILE A 187 -9.01 -3.28 -51.30
CA ILE A 187 -7.87 -2.51 -51.81
C ILE A 187 -6.58 -3.23 -51.43
N ASP A 188 -5.89 -3.80 -52.41
CA ASP A 188 -4.62 -4.50 -52.23
C ASP A 188 -3.47 -3.73 -52.92
N GLY A 189 -2.48 -3.27 -52.15
CA GLY A 189 -1.33 -2.52 -52.65
C GLY A 189 0.00 -3.16 -52.27
N ASN A 190 0.93 -3.29 -53.22
CA ASN A 190 2.27 -3.84 -52.99
C ASN A 190 3.38 -2.97 -53.61
N SER A 191 4.30 -2.47 -52.79
CA SER A 191 5.53 -1.79 -53.21
C SER A 191 6.79 -2.61 -52.92
N ALA A 192 7.38 -3.18 -53.97
CA ALA A 192 8.47 -4.15 -53.84
C ALA A 192 9.83 -3.56 -53.45
N THR A 193 10.08 -2.25 -53.66
CA THR A 193 11.38 -1.63 -53.32
C THR A 193 11.27 -0.35 -52.51
N ASN A 194 10.69 0.72 -53.05
CA ASN A 194 10.43 1.96 -52.31
C ASN A 194 9.05 2.51 -52.68
N GLY A 195 8.37 3.09 -51.70
CA GLY A 195 6.99 3.52 -51.77
C GLY A 195 6.14 2.74 -50.78
N ASP A 196 4.92 3.22 -50.56
CA ASP A 196 3.98 2.65 -49.61
C ASP A 196 3.11 1.58 -50.31
N GLY A 197 2.54 0.66 -49.55
CA GLY A 197 1.63 -0.36 -50.09
C GLY A 197 0.35 0.31 -50.60
N VAL A 198 -0.39 0.93 -49.69
CA VAL A 198 -1.61 1.71 -49.97
C VAL A 198 -1.50 3.10 -49.34
N VAL A 199 -1.88 4.13 -50.09
CA VAL A 199 -2.02 5.52 -49.59
C VAL A 199 -3.42 6.04 -49.90
N ILE A 200 -4.14 6.50 -48.88
CA ILE A 200 -5.45 7.16 -48.99
C ILE A 200 -5.31 8.56 -48.36
N ASN A 201 -5.37 9.60 -49.19
CA ASN A 201 -5.19 10.98 -48.72
C ASN A 201 -6.47 11.60 -48.12
N GLY A 202 -7.59 10.88 -48.17
CA GLY A 202 -8.89 11.27 -47.61
C GLY A 202 -9.37 10.36 -46.48
N ASP A 203 -10.65 10.50 -46.13
CA ASP A 203 -11.29 9.70 -45.08
C ASP A 203 -11.64 8.29 -45.59
N VAL A 204 -11.62 7.30 -44.69
CA VAL A 204 -12.15 5.95 -44.91
C VAL A 204 -13.44 5.79 -44.10
N ASN A 205 -14.57 5.62 -44.77
CA ASN A 205 -15.88 5.44 -44.13
C ASN A 205 -16.51 4.11 -44.54
N THR A 206 -17.01 3.33 -43.57
CA THR A 206 -17.70 2.07 -43.82
C THR A 206 -18.99 2.04 -42.99
N ASP A 207 -20.16 1.97 -43.65
CA ASP A 207 -21.48 2.03 -42.97
C ASP A 207 -22.45 0.94 -43.43
N GLY A 208 -23.68 0.94 -42.88
CA GLY A 208 -24.73 -0.01 -43.24
C GLY A 208 -24.46 -1.44 -42.78
N ASN A 209 -24.24 -2.34 -43.72
CA ASN A 209 -23.91 -3.76 -43.53
C ASN A 209 -22.81 -4.14 -44.55
N SER A 210 -21.88 -3.19 -44.75
CA SER A 210 -20.82 -3.26 -45.76
C SER A 210 -19.52 -3.76 -45.16
N SER A 211 -18.59 -4.17 -46.03
CA SER A 211 -17.24 -4.61 -45.64
C SER A 211 -16.19 -3.86 -46.44
N THR A 212 -15.12 -3.41 -45.80
CA THR A 212 -13.96 -2.81 -46.44
C THR A 212 -12.69 -3.51 -45.97
N ASP A 213 -11.88 -3.98 -46.91
CA ASP A 213 -10.56 -4.57 -46.65
C ASP A 213 -9.50 -3.71 -47.35
N ILE A 214 -8.46 -3.30 -46.61
CA ILE A 214 -7.33 -2.50 -47.11
C ILE A 214 -6.04 -3.20 -46.72
N ASN A 215 -5.33 -3.79 -47.69
CA ASN A 215 -4.10 -4.52 -47.46
C ASN A 215 -2.93 -3.84 -48.18
N GLY A 216 -1.88 -3.50 -47.44
CA GLY A 216 -0.71 -2.80 -47.94
C GLY A 216 0.60 -3.51 -47.58
N GLU A 217 1.37 -3.92 -48.58
CA GLU A 217 2.72 -4.46 -48.41
C GLU A 217 3.75 -3.47 -48.97
N ALA A 218 4.75 -3.10 -48.16
CA ALA A 218 5.86 -2.25 -48.57
C ALA A 218 7.21 -2.84 -48.15
N ASN A 219 8.23 -2.64 -48.98
CA ASN A 219 9.60 -2.96 -48.61
C ASN A 219 10.29 -1.79 -47.90
N ASN A 220 10.30 -0.60 -48.52
CA ASN A 220 10.73 0.66 -47.89
C ASN A 220 9.63 1.72 -48.09
N GLY A 221 8.90 2.02 -47.03
CA GLY A 221 7.64 2.76 -47.03
C GLY A 221 6.71 2.11 -46.00
N SER A 222 5.59 2.75 -45.72
CA SER A 222 4.59 2.19 -44.83
C SER A 222 3.70 1.19 -45.56
N GLY A 223 3.17 0.19 -44.86
CA GLY A 223 2.22 -0.75 -45.44
C GLY A 223 0.96 -0.03 -45.92
N VAL A 224 0.26 0.62 -45.00
CA VAL A 224 -0.91 1.45 -45.27
C VAL A 224 -0.73 2.84 -44.66
N VAL A 225 -1.10 3.89 -45.41
CA VAL A 225 -1.17 5.28 -44.92
C VAL A 225 -2.55 5.85 -45.23
N ILE A 226 -3.25 6.35 -44.21
CA ILE A 226 -4.53 7.07 -44.32
C ILE A 226 -4.32 8.47 -43.72
N ASP A 227 -4.44 9.52 -44.53
CA ASP A 227 -4.26 10.89 -44.05
C ASP A 227 -5.50 11.46 -43.34
N GLY A 228 -6.68 10.90 -43.63
CA GLY A 228 -7.96 11.31 -43.07
C GLY A 228 -8.41 10.50 -41.85
N ASN A 229 -9.69 10.66 -41.51
CA ASN A 229 -10.33 9.88 -40.45
C ASN A 229 -10.76 8.51 -40.96
N THR A 230 -10.80 7.54 -40.04
CA THR A 230 -11.33 6.21 -40.27
C THR A 230 -12.60 6.05 -39.44
N SER A 231 -13.73 5.71 -40.07
CA SER A 231 -15.01 5.55 -39.38
C SER A 231 -15.77 4.31 -39.84
N THR A 232 -16.23 3.52 -38.88
CA THR A 232 -17.11 2.37 -39.09
C THR A 232 -18.38 2.51 -38.28
N THR A 233 -19.53 2.38 -38.93
CA THR A 233 -20.83 2.57 -38.27
C THR A 233 -21.84 1.48 -38.67
N ASP A 234 -22.98 1.45 -38.00
CA ASP A 234 -24.06 0.46 -38.22
C ASP A 234 -23.58 -0.99 -38.02
N ASN A 235 -23.81 -1.93 -38.96
CA ASN A 235 -23.38 -3.34 -38.87
C ASN A 235 -22.21 -3.63 -39.84
N SER A 236 -21.35 -2.65 -40.05
CA SER A 236 -20.26 -2.75 -41.01
C SER A 236 -19.00 -3.40 -40.43
N SER A 237 -18.07 -3.81 -41.30
CA SER A 237 -16.74 -4.29 -40.92
C SER A 237 -15.64 -3.61 -41.74
N LEU A 238 -14.58 -3.15 -41.08
CA LEU A 238 -13.38 -2.61 -41.71
C LEU A 238 -12.16 -3.40 -41.25
N ASN A 239 -11.33 -3.84 -42.18
CA ASN A 239 -10.03 -4.43 -41.91
C ASN A 239 -8.93 -3.62 -42.62
N ILE A 240 -7.88 -3.28 -41.89
CA ILE A 240 -6.70 -2.57 -42.40
C ILE A 240 -5.45 -3.37 -42.02
N ASP A 241 -4.79 -3.99 -43.00
CA ASP A 241 -3.58 -4.78 -42.81
C ASP A 241 -2.38 -4.12 -43.50
N GLY A 242 -1.37 -3.71 -42.75
CA GLY A 242 -0.17 -3.04 -43.26
C GLY A 242 1.11 -3.74 -42.86
N ASN A 243 2.02 -3.99 -43.82
CA ASN A 243 3.32 -4.62 -43.57
C ASN A 243 4.48 -3.84 -44.20
N SER A 244 5.43 -3.40 -43.39
CA SER A 244 6.71 -2.80 -43.82
C SER A 244 7.91 -3.71 -43.52
N ALA A 245 8.46 -4.31 -44.58
CA ALA A 245 9.49 -5.35 -44.45
C ALA A 245 10.87 -4.83 -44.02
N THR A 246 11.20 -3.55 -44.25
CA THR A 246 12.52 -3.01 -43.88
C THR A 246 12.49 -1.66 -43.17
N ASN A 247 11.91 -0.60 -43.75
CA ASN A 247 11.83 0.72 -43.13
C ASN A 247 10.46 1.34 -43.42
N GLY A 248 9.85 1.94 -42.41
CA GLY A 248 8.49 2.47 -42.46
C GLY A 248 7.60 1.71 -41.48
N ASP A 249 6.39 2.23 -41.30
CA ASP A 249 5.45 1.72 -40.30
C ASP A 249 4.52 0.69 -40.93
N GLY A 250 3.88 -0.17 -40.13
CA GLY A 250 2.89 -1.11 -40.65
C GLY A 250 1.68 -0.34 -41.18
N VAL A 251 0.98 0.35 -40.29
CA VAL A 251 -0.19 1.20 -40.58
C VAL A 251 0.01 2.58 -39.97
N VAL A 252 -0.31 3.63 -40.73
CA VAL A 252 -0.37 5.02 -40.25
C VAL A 252 -1.74 5.62 -40.56
N ILE A 253 -2.43 6.14 -39.54
CA ILE A 253 -3.68 6.88 -39.66
C ILE A 253 -3.47 8.26 -39.05
N ASN A 254 -3.45 9.30 -39.88
CA ASN A 254 -3.18 10.68 -39.43
C ASN A 254 -4.42 11.38 -38.83
N GLY A 255 -5.57 10.73 -38.85
CA GLY A 255 -6.85 11.20 -38.30
C GLY A 255 -7.39 10.35 -37.16
N ASP A 256 -8.66 10.57 -36.81
CA ASP A 256 -9.35 9.84 -35.75
C ASP A 256 -9.82 8.45 -36.25
N VAL A 257 -9.86 7.47 -35.35
CA VAL A 257 -10.49 6.16 -35.56
C VAL A 257 -11.78 6.10 -34.75
N ASN A 258 -12.92 5.93 -35.41
CA ASN A 258 -14.24 5.88 -34.77
C ASN A 258 -15.02 4.63 -35.17
N THR A 259 -15.38 3.80 -34.19
CA THR A 259 -16.14 2.56 -34.39
C THR A 259 -17.44 2.62 -33.61
N ASP A 260 -18.58 2.56 -34.28
CA ASP A 260 -19.90 2.81 -33.69
C ASP A 260 -20.99 1.85 -34.20
N GLY A 261 -22.13 1.80 -33.52
CA GLY A 261 -23.25 0.94 -33.87
C GLY A 261 -23.03 -0.50 -33.38
N ASN A 262 -23.10 -1.46 -34.28
CA ASN A 262 -22.80 -2.88 -34.09
C ASN A 262 -21.74 -3.31 -35.13
N SER A 263 -20.75 -2.44 -35.33
CA SER A 263 -19.70 -2.57 -36.34
C SER A 263 -18.42 -3.16 -35.74
N SER A 264 -17.50 -3.59 -36.60
CA SER A 264 -16.17 -4.07 -36.21
C SER A 264 -15.08 -3.35 -37.00
N THR A 265 -13.97 -3.03 -36.36
CA THR A 265 -12.77 -2.48 -37.02
C THR A 265 -11.53 -3.22 -36.54
N ASP A 266 -10.76 -3.76 -37.48
CA ASP A 266 -9.50 -4.45 -37.22
C ASP A 266 -8.38 -3.67 -37.92
N ILE A 267 -7.31 -3.32 -37.19
CA ILE A 267 -6.15 -2.60 -37.70
C ILE A 267 -4.89 -3.36 -37.30
N ASN A 268 -4.23 -3.99 -38.28
CA ASN A 268 -3.04 -4.80 -38.03
C ASN A 268 -1.83 -4.21 -38.76
N GLY A 269 -0.76 -3.93 -38.01
CA GLY A 269 0.46 -3.33 -38.52
C GLY A 269 1.70 -4.12 -38.16
N GLU A 270 2.45 -4.59 -39.16
CA GLU A 270 3.75 -5.24 -38.98
C GLU A 270 4.88 -4.36 -39.54
N ALA A 271 5.89 -4.07 -38.73
CA ALA A 271 7.07 -3.30 -39.13
C ALA A 271 8.38 -3.98 -38.71
N ASN A 272 9.43 -3.75 -39.50
CA ASN A 272 10.80 -4.11 -39.13
C ASN A 272 11.52 -2.95 -38.45
N ASN A 273 11.65 -1.82 -39.14
CA ASN A 273 12.17 -0.58 -38.57
C ASN A 273 11.15 0.54 -38.81
N GLY A 274 10.43 0.90 -37.76
CA GLY A 274 9.22 1.69 -37.77
C GLY A 274 8.24 1.11 -36.75
N ASP A 275 7.14 1.81 -36.56
CA ASP A 275 6.12 1.44 -35.60
C ASP A 275 5.14 0.45 -36.23
N GLY A 276 4.53 -0.44 -35.45
CA GLY A 276 3.52 -1.37 -35.97
C GLY A 276 2.30 -0.61 -36.48
N VAL A 277 1.61 0.09 -35.57
CA VAL A 277 0.47 0.97 -35.88
C VAL A 277 0.69 2.35 -35.26
N VAL A 278 0.44 3.40 -36.02
CA VAL A 278 0.42 4.80 -35.55
C VAL A 278 -0.93 5.44 -35.86
N ILE A 279 -1.58 5.99 -34.85
CA ILE A 279 -2.82 6.78 -34.97
C ILE A 279 -2.53 8.17 -34.41
N ASP A 280 -2.54 9.22 -35.24
CA ASP A 280 -2.27 10.59 -34.78
C ASP A 280 -3.48 11.29 -34.15
N GLY A 281 -4.69 10.71 -34.29
CA GLY A 281 -5.93 11.23 -33.74
C GLY A 281 -6.44 10.47 -32.51
N ASN A 282 -7.71 10.71 -32.18
CA ASN A 282 -8.40 10.00 -31.12
C ASN A 282 -8.90 8.63 -31.62
N THR A 283 -8.95 7.68 -30.71
CA THR A 283 -9.57 6.37 -30.91
C THR A 283 -10.85 6.30 -30.08
N SER A 284 -11.99 6.01 -30.71
CA SER A 284 -13.30 5.99 -30.03
C SER A 284 -14.15 4.80 -30.45
N THR A 285 -14.64 4.03 -29.49
CA THR A 285 -15.61 2.95 -29.69
C THR A 285 -16.86 3.16 -28.89
N SER A 286 -18.02 3.01 -29.52
CA SER A 286 -19.31 3.26 -28.86
C SER A 286 -20.40 2.26 -29.25
N ASN A 287 -21.50 2.29 -28.52
CA ASN A 287 -22.65 1.38 -28.70
C ASN A 287 -22.24 -0.10 -28.60
N ASP A 288 -22.66 -1.00 -29.49
CA ASP A 288 -22.38 -2.45 -29.47
C ASP A 288 -21.19 -2.82 -30.40
N SER A 289 -20.24 -1.90 -30.60
CA SER A 289 -19.16 -2.05 -31.59
C SER A 289 -17.89 -2.71 -31.01
N SER A 290 -16.98 -3.17 -31.89
CA SER A 290 -15.67 -3.72 -31.51
C SER A 290 -14.53 -3.13 -32.32
N LEU A 291 -13.44 -2.74 -31.66
CA LEU A 291 -12.20 -2.29 -32.29
C LEU A 291 -11.03 -3.16 -31.81
N ASN A 292 -10.22 -3.65 -32.75
CA ASN A 292 -8.96 -4.32 -32.47
C ASN A 292 -7.82 -3.58 -33.19
N ILE A 293 -6.74 -3.28 -32.46
CA ILE A 293 -5.53 -2.66 -32.98
C ILE A 293 -4.34 -3.53 -32.60
N ASP A 294 -3.73 -4.21 -33.56
CA ASP A 294 -2.57 -5.08 -33.36
C ASP A 294 -1.34 -4.51 -34.07
N GLY A 295 -0.31 -4.10 -33.32
CA GLY A 295 0.92 -3.54 -33.85
C GLY A 295 2.17 -4.32 -33.44
N ASN A 296 3.05 -4.64 -34.38
CA ASN A 296 4.28 -5.39 -34.13
C ASN A 296 5.51 -4.75 -34.79
N SER A 297 6.46 -4.27 -33.99
CA SER A 297 7.77 -3.79 -34.43
C SER A 297 8.89 -4.77 -34.08
N SER A 298 9.37 -5.50 -35.09
CA SER A 298 10.30 -6.62 -34.90
C SER A 298 11.77 -6.25 -34.68
N ASN A 299 12.18 -4.99 -34.89
CA ASN A 299 13.54 -4.53 -34.62
C ASN A 299 13.62 -3.21 -33.86
N ASN A 300 13.23 -2.07 -34.48
CA ASN A 300 13.18 -0.76 -33.82
C ASN A 300 11.87 -0.05 -34.13
N GLY A 301 11.30 0.58 -33.12
CA GLY A 301 9.98 1.22 -33.17
C GLY A 301 9.06 0.62 -32.12
N ASP A 302 7.93 1.26 -31.93
CA ASP A 302 6.92 0.87 -30.94
C ASP A 302 5.90 -0.09 -31.59
N GLY A 303 5.19 -0.88 -30.78
CA GLY A 303 4.14 -1.77 -31.27
C GLY A 303 2.96 -0.94 -31.78
N VAL A 304 2.31 -0.22 -30.88
CA VAL A 304 1.19 0.70 -31.18
C VAL A 304 1.45 2.08 -30.56
N ILE A 305 1.19 3.15 -31.33
CA ILE A 305 1.16 4.52 -30.84
C ILE A 305 -0.20 5.14 -31.15
N VAL A 306 -0.85 5.71 -30.15
CA VAL A 306 -2.04 6.56 -30.28
C VAL A 306 -1.72 7.95 -29.75
N ASN A 307 -1.62 8.96 -30.60
CA ASN A 307 -1.26 10.33 -30.20
C ASN A 307 -2.44 11.17 -29.68
N GLY A 308 -3.57 10.51 -29.36
CA GLY A 308 -4.80 11.12 -28.87
C GLY A 308 -5.45 10.29 -27.77
N ASP A 309 -6.69 10.64 -27.44
CA ASP A 309 -7.45 9.95 -26.39
C ASP A 309 -7.98 8.60 -26.89
N VAL A 310 -8.05 7.60 -26.00
CA VAL A 310 -8.74 6.33 -26.21
C VAL A 310 -10.03 6.31 -25.39
N ASN A 311 -11.19 6.25 -26.06
CA ASN A 311 -12.50 6.28 -25.42
C ASN A 311 -13.33 5.04 -25.80
N THR A 312 -13.87 4.34 -24.82
CA THR A 312 -14.71 3.15 -25.01
C THR A 312 -16.00 3.32 -24.19
N ASP A 313 -17.17 3.35 -24.84
CA ASP A 313 -18.47 3.55 -24.16
C ASP A 313 -19.57 2.61 -24.66
N GLY A 314 -20.79 2.74 -24.12
CA GLY A 314 -21.93 1.91 -24.49
C GLY A 314 -21.80 0.46 -24.00
N ASN A 315 -21.75 -0.48 -24.92
CA ASN A 315 -21.56 -1.92 -24.70
C ASN A 315 -20.47 -2.43 -25.67
N SER A 316 -19.50 -1.56 -25.95
CA SER A 316 -18.45 -1.78 -26.95
C SER A 316 -17.21 -2.44 -26.33
N SER A 317 -16.34 -2.95 -27.18
CA SER A 317 -15.03 -3.51 -26.79
C SER A 317 -13.92 -2.86 -27.60
N THR A 318 -12.82 -2.48 -26.95
CA THR A 318 -11.57 -2.06 -27.60
C THR A 318 -10.43 -2.94 -27.12
N ASP A 319 -9.68 -3.51 -28.05
CA ASP A 319 -8.44 -4.25 -27.77
C ASP A 319 -7.28 -3.53 -28.48
N ILE A 320 -6.20 -3.23 -27.76
CA ILE A 320 -4.98 -2.62 -28.29
C ILE A 320 -3.78 -3.46 -27.88
N ASN A 321 -3.17 -4.16 -28.83
CA ASN A 321 -2.03 -5.03 -28.58
C ASN A 321 -0.78 -4.52 -29.31
N GLY A 322 0.30 -4.29 -28.58
CA GLY A 322 1.55 -3.76 -29.11
C GLY A 322 2.75 -4.60 -28.72
N ASP A 323 3.41 -5.20 -29.71
CA ASP A 323 4.66 -5.94 -29.56
C ASP A 323 5.84 -5.13 -30.12
N ALA A 324 6.88 -4.90 -29.32
CA ALA A 324 8.10 -4.24 -29.75
C ALA A 324 9.36 -5.03 -29.36
N ASN A 325 10.34 -5.04 -30.25
CA ASN A 325 11.68 -5.51 -29.90
C ASN A 325 12.49 -4.42 -29.20
N ASN A 326 12.64 -3.24 -29.81
CA ASN A 326 13.37 -2.11 -29.23
C ASN A 326 12.57 -0.81 -29.46
N GLY A 327 11.76 -0.49 -28.46
CA GLY A 327 10.66 0.46 -28.44
C GLY A 327 9.65 0.02 -27.39
N ASN A 328 8.61 0.81 -27.19
CA ASN A 328 7.54 0.50 -26.26
C ASN A 328 6.51 -0.44 -26.89
N GLY A 329 5.84 -1.26 -26.09
CA GLY A 329 4.74 -2.09 -26.59
C GLY A 329 3.59 -1.22 -27.09
N VAL A 330 2.94 -0.50 -26.17
CA VAL A 330 1.87 0.46 -26.48
C VAL A 330 2.19 1.84 -25.88
N VAL A 331 1.95 2.91 -26.64
CA VAL A 331 2.01 4.29 -26.17
C VAL A 331 0.69 5.00 -26.49
N ILE A 332 0.09 5.65 -25.49
CA ILE A 332 -1.09 6.49 -25.63
C ILE A 332 -0.73 7.90 -25.13
N ASP A 333 -0.66 8.90 -26.01
CA ASP A 333 -0.34 10.30 -25.67
C ASP A 333 -1.58 11.14 -25.28
N GLY A 334 -2.61 10.48 -24.75
CA GLY A 334 -3.86 11.09 -24.32
C GLY A 334 -4.47 10.38 -23.12
N ASN A 335 -5.72 10.72 -22.81
CA ASN A 335 -6.46 10.06 -21.75
C ASN A 335 -7.02 8.72 -22.24
N THR A 336 -7.14 7.78 -21.32
CA THR A 336 -7.84 6.51 -21.52
C THR A 336 -9.13 6.53 -20.70
N SER A 337 -10.28 6.34 -21.34
CA SER A 337 -11.58 6.41 -20.67
C SER A 337 -12.50 5.27 -21.10
N THR A 338 -13.01 4.51 -20.13
CA THR A 338 -14.06 3.51 -20.34
C THR A 338 -15.29 3.82 -19.51
N SER A 339 -16.47 3.64 -20.11
CA SER A 339 -17.73 3.94 -19.42
C SER A 339 -18.88 3.04 -19.84
N ASP A 340 -20.05 3.19 -19.21
CA ASP A 340 -21.25 2.38 -19.43
C ASP A 340 -21.01 0.87 -19.18
N ASN A 341 -21.23 -0.03 -20.14
CA ASN A 341 -21.00 -1.48 -20.05
C ASN A 341 -19.86 -1.94 -20.96
N SER A 342 -18.90 -1.05 -21.24
CA SER A 342 -17.83 -1.33 -22.19
C SER A 342 -16.64 -2.09 -21.60
N SER A 343 -15.77 -2.61 -22.45
CA SER A 343 -14.48 -3.21 -22.07
C SER A 343 -13.33 -2.64 -22.89
N LEU A 344 -12.22 -2.32 -22.23
CA LEU A 344 -10.97 -1.93 -22.88
C LEU A 344 -9.84 -2.84 -22.40
N ASN A 345 -9.09 -3.42 -23.33
CA ASN A 345 -7.86 -4.15 -23.05
C ASN A 345 -6.68 -3.47 -23.75
N ILE A 346 -5.60 -3.23 -23.03
CA ILE A 346 -4.35 -2.69 -23.57
C ILE A 346 -3.22 -3.63 -23.17
N ASP A 347 -2.66 -4.36 -24.12
CA ASP A 347 -1.55 -5.29 -23.90
C ASP A 347 -0.29 -4.80 -24.63
N GLY A 348 0.77 -4.48 -23.89
CA GLY A 348 2.04 -3.99 -24.44
C GLY A 348 3.24 -4.82 -24.01
N ASN A 349 4.08 -5.23 -24.95
CA ASN A 349 5.27 -6.05 -24.68
C ASN A 349 6.53 -5.49 -25.36
N SER A 350 7.54 -5.14 -24.57
CA SER A 350 8.87 -4.73 -25.02
C SER A 350 9.94 -5.78 -24.68
N SER A 351 10.37 -6.53 -25.70
CA SER A 351 11.21 -7.71 -25.48
C SER A 351 12.71 -7.44 -25.29
N THR A 352 13.22 -6.22 -25.58
CA THR A 352 14.62 -5.87 -25.30
C THR A 352 14.80 -4.56 -24.52
N ASN A 353 14.39 -3.41 -25.06
CA ASN A 353 14.39 -2.13 -24.36
C ASN A 353 13.15 -1.32 -24.72
N GLY A 354 12.62 -0.60 -23.73
CA GLY A 354 11.37 0.14 -23.81
C GLY A 354 10.41 -0.37 -22.74
N ASP A 355 9.33 0.36 -22.55
CA ASP A 355 8.30 0.03 -21.56
C ASP A 355 7.24 -0.87 -22.20
N GLY A 356 6.49 -1.63 -21.39
CA GLY A 356 5.39 -2.44 -21.89
C GLY A 356 4.26 -1.55 -22.40
N VAL A 357 3.66 -0.78 -21.49
CA VAL A 357 2.60 0.20 -21.79
C VAL A 357 2.96 1.56 -21.20
N ILE A 358 2.74 2.63 -21.95
CA ILE A 358 2.78 4.02 -21.48
C ILE A 358 1.45 4.71 -21.80
N VAL A 359 0.82 5.32 -20.79
CA VAL A 359 -0.33 6.23 -20.95
C VAL A 359 0.08 7.60 -20.44
N ASN A 360 0.25 8.58 -21.32
CA ASN A 360 0.66 9.95 -20.96
C ASN A 360 -0.50 10.86 -20.53
N GLY A 361 -1.54 10.28 -19.92
CA GLY A 361 -2.76 10.95 -19.49
C GLY A 361 -3.48 10.19 -18.38
N ASP A 362 -4.70 10.63 -18.07
CA ASP A 362 -5.51 10.00 -17.02
C ASP A 362 -6.13 8.69 -17.51
N VAL A 363 -6.23 7.70 -16.63
CA VAL A 363 -7.00 6.46 -16.84
C VAL A 363 -8.29 6.54 -16.02
N ASN A 364 -9.43 6.52 -16.69
CA ASN A 364 -10.75 6.62 -16.06
C ASN A 364 -11.63 5.42 -16.44
N THR A 365 -12.19 4.74 -15.45
CA THR A 365 -13.10 3.60 -15.63
C THR A 365 -14.38 3.87 -14.85
N ASP A 366 -15.54 3.92 -15.52
CA ASP A 366 -16.81 4.30 -14.90
C ASP A 366 -18.02 3.46 -15.38
N GLY A 367 -19.15 3.59 -14.70
CA GLY A 367 -20.37 2.85 -15.02
C GLY A 367 -20.28 1.42 -14.53
N ASN A 368 -20.41 0.45 -15.42
CA ASN A 368 -20.25 -0.99 -15.22
C ASN A 368 -19.28 -1.52 -16.30
N SER A 369 -18.23 -0.73 -16.57
CA SER A 369 -17.18 -1.05 -17.55
C SER A 369 -16.02 -1.81 -16.91
N ALA A 370 -15.18 -2.40 -17.76
CA ALA A 370 -13.91 -3.01 -17.37
C ALA A 370 -12.75 -2.41 -18.16
N THR A 371 -11.60 -2.22 -17.51
CA THR A 371 -10.36 -1.80 -18.17
C THR A 371 -9.22 -2.67 -17.67
N ASP A 372 -8.51 -3.30 -18.59
CA ASP A 372 -7.33 -4.11 -18.32
C ASP A 372 -6.13 -3.46 -19.05
N ILE A 373 -5.04 -3.20 -18.32
CA ILE A 373 -3.79 -2.65 -18.86
C ILE A 373 -2.64 -3.56 -18.45
N ASN A 374 -2.07 -4.32 -19.39
CA ASN A 374 -0.99 -5.26 -19.13
C ASN A 374 0.28 -4.84 -19.87
N GLY A 375 1.37 -4.67 -19.14
CA GLY A 375 2.65 -4.24 -19.67
C GLY A 375 3.80 -5.16 -19.28
N ASP A 376 4.42 -5.79 -20.27
CA ASP A 376 5.61 -6.62 -20.12
C ASP A 376 6.84 -5.90 -20.69
N ALA A 377 7.89 -5.71 -19.90
CA ALA A 377 9.15 -5.13 -20.35
C ALA A 377 10.35 -5.97 -19.93
N ASN A 378 11.28 -6.19 -20.85
CA ASN A 378 12.56 -6.80 -20.49
C ASN A 378 13.49 -5.78 -19.82
N ASN A 379 13.63 -4.57 -20.38
CA ASN A 379 14.45 -3.49 -19.81
C ASN A 379 13.76 -2.13 -20.04
N GLY A 380 13.04 -1.69 -19.02
CA GLY A 380 12.02 -0.65 -19.03
C GLY A 380 10.99 -1.00 -17.95
N ASN A 381 10.00 -0.15 -17.79
CA ASN A 381 8.90 -0.35 -16.85
C ASN A 381 7.83 -1.25 -17.49
N GLY A 382 7.10 -2.02 -16.67
CA GLY A 382 5.95 -2.79 -17.17
C GLY A 382 4.86 -1.84 -17.69
N VAL A 383 4.25 -1.08 -16.77
CA VAL A 383 3.24 -0.06 -17.08
C VAL A 383 3.64 1.29 -16.49
N VAL A 384 3.46 2.36 -17.26
CA VAL A 384 3.61 3.75 -16.80
C VAL A 384 2.34 4.55 -17.13
N ILE A 385 1.77 5.21 -16.13
CA ILE A 385 0.63 6.13 -16.29
C ILE A 385 1.07 7.52 -15.81
N ASP A 386 1.22 8.48 -16.71
CA ASP A 386 1.57 9.87 -16.41
C ASP A 386 0.33 10.75 -16.12
N GLY A 387 -0.58 10.22 -15.31
CA GLY A 387 -1.84 10.88 -14.94
C GLY A 387 -2.50 10.23 -13.74
N ASN A 388 -3.71 10.67 -13.43
CA ASN A 388 -4.51 10.07 -12.38
C ASN A 388 -5.17 8.77 -12.86
N THR A 389 -5.34 7.84 -11.94
CA THR A 389 -6.10 6.61 -12.15
C THR A 389 -7.39 6.69 -11.33
N SER A 390 -8.55 6.61 -11.98
CA SER A 390 -9.85 6.75 -11.30
C SER A 390 -10.82 5.65 -11.72
N THR A 391 -11.40 4.95 -10.74
CA THR A 391 -12.50 4.01 -10.95
C THR A 391 -13.72 4.40 -10.14
N SER A 392 -14.90 4.34 -10.76
CA SER A 392 -16.14 4.67 -10.06
C SER A 392 -17.34 3.82 -10.46
N ASN A 393 -18.44 3.97 -9.71
CA ASN A 393 -19.69 3.22 -9.91
C ASN A 393 -19.47 1.70 -9.76
N ASP A 394 -19.97 0.85 -10.65
CA ASP A 394 -19.86 -0.62 -10.61
C ASP A 394 -18.72 -1.14 -11.54
N SER A 395 -17.68 -0.34 -11.76
CA SER A 395 -16.61 -0.64 -12.73
C SER A 395 -15.43 -1.44 -12.15
N SER A 396 -14.59 -2.00 -13.01
CA SER A 396 -13.34 -2.68 -12.62
C SER A 396 -12.14 -2.22 -13.45
N LEU A 397 -11.03 -1.91 -12.80
CA LEU A 397 -9.74 -1.62 -13.44
C LEU A 397 -8.68 -2.60 -12.95
N ASN A 398 -7.95 -3.21 -13.87
CA ASN A 398 -6.77 -4.01 -13.58
C ASN A 398 -5.56 -3.40 -14.31
N ILE A 399 -4.45 -3.23 -13.59
CA ILE A 399 -3.18 -2.76 -14.14
C ILE A 399 -2.09 -3.77 -13.72
N ASP A 400 -1.59 -4.54 -14.69
CA ASP A 400 -0.54 -5.54 -14.46
C ASP A 400 0.75 -5.14 -15.18
N GLY A 401 1.83 -4.90 -14.44
CA GLY A 401 3.12 -4.48 -15.00
C GLY A 401 4.27 -5.37 -14.57
N ASN A 402 5.09 -5.84 -15.51
CA ASN A 402 6.22 -6.72 -15.23
C ASN A 402 7.52 -6.22 -15.91
N SER A 403 8.56 -6.00 -15.11
CA SER A 403 9.92 -5.65 -15.56
C SER A 403 10.92 -6.75 -15.25
N ALA A 404 11.34 -7.48 -16.29
CA ALA A 404 12.13 -8.71 -16.14
C ALA A 404 13.61 -8.46 -15.77
N THR A 405 14.18 -7.29 -16.07
CA THR A 405 15.60 -7.00 -15.76
C THR A 405 15.85 -5.70 -15.01
N ASN A 406 15.51 -4.53 -15.57
CA ASN A 406 15.60 -3.24 -14.89
C ASN A 406 14.39 -2.39 -15.26
N GLY A 407 13.89 -1.66 -14.28
CA GLY A 407 12.66 -0.88 -14.36
C GLY A 407 11.68 -1.35 -13.30
N ASP A 408 10.63 -0.56 -13.10
CA ASP A 408 9.59 -0.82 -12.12
C ASP A 408 8.47 -1.66 -12.76
N GLY A 409 7.69 -2.38 -11.95
CA GLY A 409 6.53 -3.13 -12.45
C GLY A 409 5.46 -2.17 -12.97
N VAL A 410 4.89 -1.38 -12.06
CA VAL A 410 3.91 -0.33 -12.38
C VAL A 410 4.34 1.00 -11.78
N ILE A 411 4.19 2.09 -12.56
CA ILE A 411 4.32 3.47 -12.09
C ILE A 411 3.05 4.24 -12.42
N VAL A 412 2.46 4.89 -11.42
CA VAL A 412 1.36 5.86 -11.59
C VAL A 412 1.85 7.22 -11.10
N ASN A 413 2.08 8.17 -12.00
CA ASN A 413 2.53 9.54 -11.68
C ASN A 413 1.37 10.49 -11.36
N GLY A 414 0.43 10.02 -10.55
CA GLY A 414 -0.77 10.74 -10.15
C GLY A 414 -1.52 10.05 -9.01
N ASP A 415 -2.72 10.56 -8.70
CA ASP A 415 -3.57 9.99 -7.66
C ASP A 415 -4.26 8.70 -8.15
N VAL A 416 -4.45 7.74 -7.26
CA VAL A 416 -5.29 6.54 -7.47
C VAL A 416 -6.57 6.70 -6.65
N ASN A 417 -7.72 6.75 -7.32
CA ASN A 417 -9.03 6.94 -6.70
C ASN A 417 -9.99 5.81 -7.06
N THR A 418 -10.60 5.18 -6.08
CA THR A 418 -11.54 4.07 -6.26
C THR A 418 -12.82 4.36 -5.46
N ASP A 419 -13.97 4.48 -6.11
CA ASP A 419 -15.22 4.93 -5.46
C ASP A 419 -16.48 4.22 -5.96
N GLY A 420 -17.60 4.37 -5.26
CA GLY A 420 -18.86 3.71 -5.60
C GLY A 420 -18.85 2.26 -5.12
N ASN A 421 -19.02 1.30 -6.03
CA ASN A 421 -18.95 -0.14 -5.81
C ASN A 421 -17.96 -0.77 -6.83
N SER A 422 -16.89 -0.02 -7.13
CA SER A 422 -15.88 -0.38 -8.11
C SER A 422 -14.75 -1.19 -7.49
N SER A 423 -13.95 -1.83 -8.34
CA SER A 423 -12.70 -2.49 -7.95
C SER A 423 -11.52 -1.94 -8.73
N THR A 424 -10.37 -1.82 -8.09
CA THR A 424 -9.10 -1.47 -8.74
C THR A 424 -8.02 -2.41 -8.24
N ASP A 425 -7.36 -3.10 -9.16
CA ASP A 425 -6.23 -3.98 -8.88
C ASP A 425 -5.00 -3.41 -9.60
N ILE A 426 -3.89 -3.22 -8.87
CA ILE A 426 -2.61 -2.74 -9.42
C ILE A 426 -1.52 -3.73 -9.00
N ASN A 427 -1.02 -4.52 -9.94
CA ASN A 427 -0.01 -5.54 -9.67
C ASN A 427 1.29 -5.22 -10.42
N GLY A 428 2.39 -5.12 -9.68
CA GLY A 428 3.69 -4.78 -10.23
C GLY A 428 4.77 -5.79 -9.84
N GLU A 429 5.38 -6.44 -10.84
CA GLU A 429 6.55 -7.31 -10.66
C GLU A 429 7.80 -6.67 -11.24
N ALA A 430 8.86 -6.52 -10.43
CA ALA A 430 10.14 -6.01 -10.88
C ALA A 430 11.30 -6.89 -10.44
N ASN A 431 12.26 -7.14 -11.33
CA ASN A 431 13.49 -7.80 -10.94
C ASN A 431 14.46 -6.84 -10.25
N ASN A 432 14.71 -5.66 -10.85
CA ASN A 432 15.59 -4.61 -10.32
C ASN A 432 14.95 -3.24 -10.56
N GLY A 433 14.19 -2.81 -9.56
CA GLY A 433 13.23 -1.71 -9.57
C GLY A 433 12.18 -2.00 -8.51
N ASN A 434 11.24 -1.07 -8.32
CA ASN A 434 10.14 -1.23 -7.39
C ASN A 434 9.02 -2.07 -8.03
N GLY A 435 8.25 -2.80 -7.22
CA GLY A 435 7.07 -3.50 -7.72
C GLY A 435 6.03 -2.50 -8.24
N VAL A 436 5.47 -1.69 -7.33
CA VAL A 436 4.53 -0.62 -7.65
C VAL A 436 5.01 0.71 -7.07
N VAL A 437 4.91 1.79 -7.84
CA VAL A 437 5.13 3.17 -7.40
C VAL A 437 3.91 4.02 -7.73
N ILE A 438 3.35 4.70 -6.73
CA ILE A 438 2.27 5.68 -6.88
C ILE A 438 2.80 7.03 -6.41
N ASP A 439 2.95 7.97 -7.34
CA ASP A 439 3.46 9.33 -7.15
C ASP A 439 2.32 10.34 -6.86
N GLY A 440 1.40 9.93 -5.99
CA GLY A 440 0.20 10.69 -5.60
C GLY A 440 -0.52 10.07 -4.40
N ASN A 441 -1.72 10.57 -4.11
CA ASN A 441 -2.56 10.04 -3.05
C ASN A 441 -3.30 8.78 -3.51
N THR A 442 -3.56 7.88 -2.57
CA THR A 442 -4.39 6.70 -2.77
C THR A 442 -5.67 6.87 -1.97
N SER A 443 -6.83 6.82 -2.62
CA SER A 443 -8.13 7.03 -1.94
C SER A 443 -9.17 6.00 -2.35
N THR A 444 -9.77 5.34 -1.37
CA THR A 444 -10.93 4.47 -1.57
C THR A 444 -12.13 4.96 -0.77
N SER A 445 -13.32 4.95 -1.36
CA SER A 445 -14.53 5.34 -0.64
C SER A 445 -15.78 4.58 -1.05
N ASN A 446 -16.88 4.83 -0.33
CA ASN A 446 -18.17 4.13 -0.50
C ASN A 446 -18.02 2.61 -0.31
N ASP A 447 -18.52 1.76 -1.22
CA ASP A 447 -18.50 0.29 -1.16
C ASP A 447 -17.40 -0.31 -2.08
N SER A 448 -16.34 0.44 -2.38
CA SER A 448 -15.31 0.06 -3.36
C SER A 448 -14.18 -0.78 -2.76
N SER A 449 -13.36 -1.41 -3.63
CA SER A 449 -12.16 -2.16 -3.24
C SER A 449 -10.93 -1.74 -4.05
N LEU A 450 -9.79 -1.52 -3.39
CA LEU A 450 -8.49 -1.30 -4.02
C LEU A 450 -7.50 -2.34 -3.52
N ASN A 451 -6.81 -3.01 -4.43
CA ASN A 451 -5.68 -3.88 -4.14
C ASN A 451 -4.44 -3.37 -4.86
N ILE A 452 -3.33 -3.26 -4.13
CA ILE A 452 -2.02 -2.87 -4.67
C ILE A 452 -1.00 -3.93 -4.27
N ASP A 453 -0.54 -4.74 -5.22
CA ASP A 453 0.42 -5.81 -5.00
C ASP A 453 1.74 -5.50 -5.72
N GLY A 454 2.84 -5.35 -4.99
CA GLY A 454 4.15 -5.03 -5.55
C GLY A 454 5.25 -6.01 -5.11
N ASN A 455 6.02 -6.53 -6.06
CA ASN A 455 7.11 -7.47 -5.80
C ASN A 455 8.44 -7.02 -6.44
N SER A 456 9.47 -6.81 -5.62
CA SER A 456 10.85 -6.54 -6.06
C SER A 456 11.81 -7.70 -5.74
N ALA A 457 12.20 -8.45 -6.78
CA ALA A 457 12.93 -9.70 -6.62
C ALA A 457 14.41 -9.54 -6.22
N THR A 458 15.06 -8.40 -6.52
CA THR A 458 16.48 -8.17 -6.19
C THR A 458 16.73 -6.87 -5.44
N ASN A 459 16.54 -5.71 -6.06
CA ASN A 459 16.69 -4.41 -5.40
C ASN A 459 15.53 -3.50 -5.78
N GLY A 460 15.03 -2.75 -4.80
CA GLY A 460 13.84 -1.93 -4.91
C GLY A 460 12.84 -2.33 -3.83
N ASP A 461 11.85 -1.48 -3.62
CA ASP A 461 10.80 -1.70 -2.64
C ASP A 461 9.64 -2.49 -3.28
N GLY A 462 8.82 -3.16 -2.48
CA GLY A 462 7.63 -3.86 -2.98
C GLY A 462 6.61 -2.84 -3.52
N VAL A 463 6.09 -2.01 -2.62
CA VAL A 463 5.17 -0.91 -2.94
C VAL A 463 5.67 0.41 -2.35
N ILE A 464 5.60 1.48 -3.14
CA ILE A 464 5.81 2.86 -2.68
C ILE A 464 4.58 3.70 -3.00
N VAL A 465 4.04 4.40 -2.01
CA VAL A 465 3.01 5.44 -2.17
C VAL A 465 3.59 6.78 -1.70
N ASN A 466 3.83 7.70 -2.62
CA ASN A 466 4.36 9.04 -2.35
C ASN A 466 3.26 10.07 -2.03
N GLY A 467 2.30 9.67 -1.19
CA GLY A 467 1.15 10.48 -0.80
C GLY A 467 0.36 9.84 0.33
N ASP A 468 -0.78 10.43 0.66
CA ASP A 468 -1.67 9.93 1.70
C ASP A 468 -2.46 8.70 1.21
N VAL A 469 -2.69 7.74 2.10
CA VAL A 469 -3.62 6.61 1.89
C VAL A 469 -4.89 6.86 2.71
N ASN A 470 -6.03 6.98 2.04
CA ASN A 470 -7.32 7.26 2.68
C ASN A 470 -8.36 6.20 2.31
N THR A 471 -8.95 5.53 3.30
CA THR A 471 -9.97 4.49 3.09
C THR A 471 -11.22 4.86 3.88
N ASP A 472 -12.31 5.21 3.20
CA ASP A 472 -13.54 5.71 3.83
C ASP A 472 -14.80 4.92 3.43
N GLY A 473 -15.92 5.17 4.09
CA GLY A 473 -17.21 4.54 3.80
C GLY A 473 -17.27 3.12 4.34
N ASN A 474 -17.54 2.17 3.46
CA ASN A 474 -17.56 0.72 3.68
C ASN A 474 -16.63 0.03 2.65
N SER A 475 -15.55 0.74 2.28
CA SER A 475 -14.57 0.31 1.27
C SER A 475 -13.46 -0.52 1.90
N SER A 476 -12.69 -1.22 1.07
CA SER A 476 -11.49 -1.95 1.46
C SER A 476 -10.27 -1.49 0.67
N THR A 477 -9.13 -1.33 1.33
CA THR A 477 -7.84 -1.12 0.68
C THR A 477 -6.86 -2.16 1.19
N ASP A 478 -6.26 -2.92 0.29
CA ASP A 478 -5.18 -3.87 0.58
C ASP A 478 -3.91 -3.39 -0.14
N ILE A 479 -2.80 -3.27 0.59
CA ILE A 479 -1.49 -2.88 0.04
C ILE A 479 -0.46 -3.93 0.47
N ASN A 480 -0.01 -4.75 -0.48
CA ASN A 480 0.93 -5.83 -0.21
C ASN A 480 2.25 -5.60 -0.96
N GLY A 481 3.35 -5.54 -0.22
CA GLY A 481 4.68 -5.30 -0.77
C GLY A 481 5.69 -6.38 -0.37
N GLU A 482 6.26 -7.06 -1.36
CA GLU A 482 7.35 -8.01 -1.18
C GLU A 482 8.66 -7.46 -1.75
N ALA A 483 9.73 -7.45 -0.96
CA ALA A 483 11.06 -7.02 -1.39
C ALA A 483 12.16 -7.98 -0.94
N ASN A 484 13.19 -8.11 -1.76
CA ASN A 484 14.43 -8.78 -1.37
C ASN A 484 15.42 -7.82 -0.70
N ASN A 485 15.86 -6.78 -1.42
CA ASN A 485 16.68 -5.69 -0.87
C ASN A 485 15.97 -4.36 -1.11
N GLY A 486 15.26 -3.90 -0.09
CA GLY A 486 14.33 -2.79 -0.09
C GLY A 486 13.28 -3.02 0.99
N ASN A 487 12.40 -2.05 1.17
CA ASN A 487 11.29 -2.16 2.10
C ASN A 487 10.14 -2.94 1.45
N GLY A 488 9.32 -3.62 2.26
CA GLY A 488 8.10 -4.24 1.75
C GLY A 488 7.14 -3.18 1.22
N VAL A 489 6.62 -2.33 2.12
CA VAL A 489 5.75 -1.19 1.79
C VAL A 489 6.33 0.11 2.36
N VAL A 490 6.29 1.19 1.58
CA VAL A 490 6.60 2.56 2.01
C VAL A 490 5.44 3.48 1.68
N ILE A 491 4.95 4.24 2.67
CA ILE A 491 3.94 5.27 2.50
C ILE A 491 4.52 6.60 2.97
N ASP A 492 4.78 7.52 2.04
CA ASP A 492 5.32 8.87 2.31
C ASP A 492 4.19 9.89 2.54
N GLY A 493 3.24 9.53 3.42
CA GLY A 493 2.09 10.34 3.78
C GLY A 493 1.34 9.76 4.98
N ASN A 494 0.18 10.35 5.29
CA ASN A 494 -0.68 9.86 6.34
C ASN A 494 -1.50 8.65 5.86
N THR A 495 -1.81 7.73 6.77
CA THR A 495 -2.79 6.66 6.54
C THR A 495 -4.03 6.93 7.37
N SER A 496 -5.20 7.04 6.74
CA SER A 496 -6.47 7.35 7.43
C SER A 496 -7.57 6.36 7.03
N THR A 497 -8.24 5.80 8.03
CA THR A 497 -9.41 4.92 7.87
C THR A 497 -10.59 5.41 8.68
N SER A 498 -11.77 5.43 8.06
CA SER A 498 -12.94 6.05 8.69
C SER A 498 -14.28 5.40 8.37
N ASN A 499 -15.29 5.77 9.16
CA ASN A 499 -16.70 5.35 9.05
C ASN A 499 -16.97 3.85 9.26
N GLY A 500 -16.48 2.97 8.40
CA GLY A 500 -16.76 1.53 8.38
C GLY A 500 -15.89 0.74 7.41
N SER A 501 -14.79 1.35 6.96
CA SER A 501 -13.86 0.79 5.99
C SER A 501 -12.82 -0.15 6.62
N SER A 502 -12.08 -0.87 5.79
CA SER A 502 -10.92 -1.68 6.18
C SER A 502 -9.67 -1.32 5.38
N LEU A 503 -8.53 -1.12 6.05
CA LEU A 503 -7.22 -0.97 5.42
C LEU A 503 -6.29 -2.07 5.92
N ASN A 504 -5.70 -2.83 5.01
CA ASN A 504 -4.64 -3.78 5.31
C ASN A 504 -3.36 -3.36 4.60
N ILE A 505 -2.25 -3.30 5.33
CA ILE A 505 -0.92 -3.00 4.79
C ILE A 505 0.04 -4.13 5.20
N ASP A 506 0.43 -4.97 4.24
CA ASP A 506 1.34 -6.11 4.48
C ASP A 506 2.67 -5.88 3.75
N GLY A 507 3.77 -5.77 4.50
CA GLY A 507 5.10 -5.54 3.95
C GLY A 507 6.12 -6.59 4.37
N ASN A 508 6.82 -7.20 3.42
CA ASN A 508 7.83 -8.22 3.67
C ASN A 508 9.18 -7.89 3.02
N SER A 509 10.23 -7.68 3.83
CA SER A 509 11.62 -7.55 3.40
C SER A 509 12.45 -8.77 3.77
N SER A 510 12.72 -9.63 2.77
CA SER A 510 13.32 -10.94 3.00
C SER A 510 14.84 -10.93 3.24
N ASN A 511 15.56 -9.84 2.93
CA ASN A 511 17.00 -9.71 3.18
C ASN A 511 17.39 -8.43 3.90
N ASN A 512 17.31 -7.26 3.26
CA ASN A 512 17.61 -5.97 3.90
C ASN A 512 16.53 -4.94 3.59
N GLY A 513 16.11 -4.19 4.61
CA GLY A 513 15.02 -3.22 4.54
C GLY A 513 13.98 -3.51 5.60
N ASP A 514 13.05 -2.59 5.79
CA ASP A 514 11.98 -2.70 6.77
C ASP A 514 10.76 -3.40 6.15
N GLY A 515 9.87 -3.98 6.96
CA GLY A 515 8.65 -4.59 6.47
C GLY A 515 7.70 -3.52 5.94
N VAL A 516 7.22 -2.65 6.83
CA VAL A 516 6.37 -1.50 6.50
C VAL A 516 6.97 -0.22 7.08
N ILE A 517 6.95 0.86 6.29
CA ILE A 517 7.26 2.22 6.73
C ILE A 517 6.09 3.15 6.40
N VAL A 518 5.58 3.88 7.39
CA VAL A 518 4.62 4.98 7.20
C VAL A 518 5.27 6.27 7.68
N ASN A 519 5.61 7.19 6.78
CA ASN A 519 6.23 8.47 7.09
C ASN A 519 5.16 9.57 7.36
N GLY A 520 4.20 9.25 8.21
CA GLY A 520 3.08 10.11 8.56
C GLY A 520 2.25 9.55 9.72
N ASP A 521 1.13 10.21 10.01
CA ASP A 521 0.21 9.77 11.07
C ASP A 521 -0.65 8.58 10.59
N VAL A 522 -0.95 7.66 11.51
CA VAL A 522 -1.93 6.58 11.33
C VAL A 522 -3.19 6.91 12.12
N ASN A 523 -4.31 7.13 11.43
CA ASN A 523 -5.60 7.49 12.04
C ASN A 523 -6.68 6.47 11.68
N THR A 524 -7.37 5.95 12.68
CA THR A 524 -8.48 5.00 12.51
C THR A 524 -9.69 5.50 13.32
N ASP A 525 -10.83 5.75 12.66
CA ASP A 525 -12.03 6.31 13.30
C ASP A 525 -13.35 5.66 12.88
N GLY A 526 -14.47 6.12 13.46
CA GLY A 526 -15.80 5.59 13.15
C GLY A 526 -15.97 4.13 13.60
N ASN A 527 -16.24 3.23 12.66
CA ASN A 527 -16.34 1.79 12.88
C ASN A 527 -15.42 1.04 11.90
N SER A 528 -14.29 1.65 11.56
CA SER A 528 -13.30 1.12 10.62
C SER A 528 -12.27 0.20 11.30
N SER A 529 -11.50 -0.52 10.48
CA SER A 529 -10.37 -1.35 10.92
C SER A 529 -9.11 -1.03 10.11
N THR A 530 -7.96 -0.99 10.77
CA THR A 530 -6.66 -0.88 10.12
C THR A 530 -5.72 -1.96 10.65
N ASP A 531 -5.17 -2.75 9.75
CA ASP A 531 -4.16 -3.77 10.05
C ASP A 531 -2.86 -3.37 9.33
N ILE A 532 -1.74 -3.32 10.04
CA ILE A 532 -0.41 -3.03 9.51
C ILE A 532 0.54 -4.14 9.94
N ASN A 533 0.95 -5.00 9.00
CA ASN A 533 1.82 -6.13 9.27
C ASN A 533 3.15 -5.99 8.52
N GLY A 534 4.25 -5.99 9.27
CA GLY A 534 5.59 -5.83 8.72
C GLY A 534 6.53 -6.96 9.12
N GLU A 535 7.04 -7.69 8.14
CA GLU A 535 8.08 -8.71 8.33
C GLU A 535 9.41 -8.24 7.73
N ALA A 536 10.47 -8.24 8.53
CA ALA A 536 11.82 -7.90 8.07
C ALA A 536 12.84 -8.93 8.54
N ASN A 537 13.77 -9.30 7.64
CA ASN A 537 14.90 -10.13 8.03
C ASN A 537 16.00 -9.28 8.69
N ASN A 538 16.42 -8.18 8.06
CA ASN A 538 17.42 -7.24 8.57
C ASN A 538 16.96 -5.80 8.32
N GLY A 539 16.25 -5.27 9.30
CA GLY A 539 15.46 -4.04 9.30
C GLY A 539 14.39 -4.16 10.38
N ASN A 540 13.58 -3.13 10.55
CA ASN A 540 12.46 -3.12 11.48
C ASN A 540 11.25 -3.81 10.87
N GLY A 541 10.39 -4.42 11.68
CA GLY A 541 9.12 -4.97 11.19
C GLY A 541 8.22 -3.85 10.66
N VAL A 542 7.76 -2.97 11.56
CA VAL A 542 6.95 -1.78 11.24
C VAL A 542 7.61 -0.52 11.79
N VAL A 543 7.63 0.55 11.00
CA VAL A 543 8.04 1.90 11.43
C VAL A 543 6.95 2.91 11.07
N ILE A 544 6.50 3.69 12.05
CA ILE A 544 5.56 4.80 11.86
C ILE A 544 6.24 6.09 12.32
N ASP A 545 6.53 7.01 11.40
CA ASP A 545 7.15 8.31 11.68
C ASP A 545 6.11 9.42 11.94
N GLY A 546 5.14 9.10 12.81
CA GLY A 546 4.02 9.98 13.16
C GLY A 546 3.24 9.44 14.35
N ASN A 547 2.13 10.10 14.67
CA ASN A 547 1.23 9.65 15.73
C ASN A 547 0.35 8.49 15.27
N THR A 548 -0.05 7.63 16.19
CA THR A 548 -1.13 6.65 15.97
C THR A 548 -2.35 7.08 16.80
N SER A 549 -3.52 7.09 16.16
CA SER A 549 -4.76 7.52 16.79
C SER A 549 -5.93 6.62 16.41
N THR A 550 -6.55 5.96 17.37
CA THR A 550 -7.81 5.23 17.19
C THR A 550 -8.93 5.88 17.97
N THR A 551 -10.07 6.11 17.35
CA THR A 551 -11.21 6.76 18.02
C THR A 551 -12.54 6.09 17.68
N ASP A 552 -13.62 6.50 18.35
CA ASP A 552 -14.97 5.98 18.18
C ASP A 552 -15.12 4.47 18.47
N ASN A 553 -15.47 3.62 17.51
CA ASN A 553 -15.58 2.15 17.66
C ASN A 553 -14.65 1.41 16.70
N SER A 554 -13.51 2.03 16.37
CA SER A 554 -12.55 1.49 15.41
C SER A 554 -11.58 0.48 16.04
N SER A 555 -10.85 -0.26 15.20
CA SER A 555 -9.75 -1.14 15.62
C SER A 555 -8.48 -0.88 14.81
N LEU A 556 -7.34 -0.78 15.47
CA LEU A 556 -6.01 -0.71 14.84
C LEU A 556 -5.16 -1.87 15.36
N ASN A 557 -4.60 -2.66 14.46
CA ASN A 557 -3.60 -3.68 14.78
C ASN A 557 -2.29 -3.35 14.06
N ILE A 558 -1.17 -3.40 14.78
CA ILE A 558 0.17 -3.15 14.25
C ILE A 558 1.06 -4.32 14.66
N ASP A 559 1.39 -5.20 13.72
CA ASP A 559 2.20 -6.40 13.95
C ASP A 559 3.55 -6.27 13.22
N GLY A 560 4.66 -6.22 13.98
CA GLY A 560 6.00 -6.08 13.42
C GLY A 560 6.96 -7.19 13.87
N ASN A 561 7.66 -7.81 12.93
CA ASN A 561 8.62 -8.89 13.21
C ASN A 561 9.99 -8.64 12.55
N SER A 562 11.04 -8.51 13.35
CA SER A 562 12.44 -8.44 12.91
C SER A 562 13.22 -9.71 13.24
N ALA A 563 13.51 -10.53 12.23
CA ALA A 563 14.06 -11.87 12.41
C ALA A 563 15.55 -11.89 12.79
N THR A 564 16.34 -10.86 12.44
CA THR A 564 17.79 -10.83 12.77
C THR A 564 18.23 -9.57 13.48
N ASN A 565 18.14 -8.38 12.87
CA ASN A 565 18.49 -7.11 13.49
C ASN A 565 17.46 -6.05 13.11
N GLY A 566 17.09 -5.22 14.07
CA GLY A 566 16.01 -4.24 13.96
C GLY A 566 14.98 -4.49 15.05
N ASP A 567 14.10 -3.52 15.24
CA ASP A 567 13.02 -3.57 16.23
C ASP A 567 11.78 -4.22 15.59
N GLY A 568 10.87 -4.77 16.41
CA GLY A 568 9.60 -5.32 15.92
C GLY A 568 8.72 -4.18 15.38
N VAL A 569 8.30 -3.29 16.26
CA VAL A 569 7.52 -2.08 15.94
C VAL A 569 8.19 -0.83 16.51
N ILE A 570 8.24 0.24 15.71
CA ILE A 570 8.63 1.59 16.14
C ILE A 570 7.53 2.58 15.80
N VAL A 571 7.08 3.37 16.77
CA VAL A 571 6.18 4.52 16.58
C VAL A 571 6.90 5.78 17.05
N ASN A 572 7.27 6.68 16.13
CA ASN A 572 7.94 7.95 16.45
C ASN A 572 6.96 9.09 16.78
N GLY A 573 5.95 8.78 17.58
CA GLY A 573 4.90 9.73 17.95
C GLY A 573 4.05 9.23 19.10
N ASP A 574 2.99 9.98 19.41
CA ASP A 574 2.04 9.62 20.45
C ASP A 574 1.12 8.47 19.97
N VAL A 575 0.76 7.58 20.88
CA VAL A 575 -0.28 6.55 20.68
C VAL A 575 -1.53 6.96 21.46
N ASN A 576 -2.63 7.22 20.78
CA ASN A 576 -3.88 7.66 21.38
C ASN A 576 -5.03 6.70 21.03
N THR A 577 -5.69 6.15 22.04
CA THR A 577 -6.84 5.24 21.86
C THR A 577 -8.04 5.80 22.63
N ASP A 578 -9.05 6.33 21.94
CA ASP A 578 -10.20 7.02 22.53
C ASP A 578 -11.55 6.39 22.13
N GLY A 579 -12.62 6.77 22.82
CA GLY A 579 -13.97 6.26 22.60
C GLY A 579 -14.11 4.81 23.08
N ASN A 580 -14.75 3.98 22.28
CA ASN A 580 -14.87 2.54 22.48
C ASN A 580 -14.05 1.78 21.42
N SER A 581 -12.88 2.33 21.06
CA SER A 581 -11.94 1.76 20.09
C SER A 581 -10.95 0.79 20.74
N SER A 582 -10.24 0.01 19.92
CA SER A 582 -9.16 -0.88 20.35
C SER A 582 -7.88 -0.63 19.55
N THR A 583 -6.73 -0.62 20.20
CA THR A 583 -5.41 -0.61 19.55
C THR A 583 -4.58 -1.76 20.07
N ASP A 584 -4.07 -2.60 19.18
CA ASP A 584 -3.13 -3.67 19.49
C ASP A 584 -1.80 -3.36 18.77
N ILE A 585 -0.69 -3.38 19.50
CA ILE A 585 0.67 -3.17 18.95
C ILE A 585 1.54 -4.34 19.38
N ASN A 586 1.88 -5.24 18.46
CA ASN A 586 2.67 -6.42 18.74
C ASN A 586 4.02 -6.37 17.99
N GLY A 587 5.12 -6.45 18.73
CA GLY A 587 6.47 -6.35 18.19
C GLY A 587 7.37 -7.51 18.61
N ASP A 588 7.83 -8.29 17.64
CA ASP A 588 8.79 -9.37 17.82
C ASP A 588 10.15 -8.99 17.24
N ALA A 589 11.23 -9.09 18.04
CA ALA A 589 12.59 -8.84 17.59
C ALA A 589 13.57 -9.92 18.05
N ASN A 590 14.59 -10.18 17.22
CA ASN A 590 15.74 -10.99 17.62
C ASN A 590 16.84 -10.14 18.26
N ASN A 591 17.41 -9.19 17.51
CA ASN A 591 18.36 -8.20 18.04
C ASN A 591 17.82 -6.79 17.79
N GLY A 592 17.19 -6.23 18.80
CA GLY A 592 16.40 -5.01 18.79
C GLY A 592 15.33 -5.10 19.87
N ASN A 593 14.56 -4.05 20.04
CA ASN A 593 13.45 -4.00 20.96
C ASN A 593 12.21 -4.63 20.33
N GLY A 594 11.31 -5.19 21.14
CA GLY A 594 10.02 -5.67 20.64
C GLY A 594 9.19 -4.50 20.12
N VAL A 595 8.80 -3.60 21.00
CA VAL A 595 8.07 -2.36 20.67
C VAL A 595 8.81 -1.13 21.22
N VAL A 596 8.90 -0.07 20.42
CA VAL A 596 9.38 1.26 20.83
C VAL A 596 8.34 2.32 20.48
N ILE A 597 7.94 3.12 21.45
CA ILE A 597 7.06 4.28 21.26
C ILE A 597 7.82 5.53 21.71
N ASP A 598 8.18 6.40 20.78
CA ASP A 598 8.87 7.68 21.04
C ASP A 598 7.88 8.84 21.27
N GLY A 599 6.89 8.59 22.14
CA GLY A 599 5.84 9.55 22.49
C GLY A 599 5.04 9.10 23.70
N ASN A 600 3.98 9.84 24.01
CA ASN A 600 3.05 9.48 25.08
C ASN A 600 2.11 8.38 24.62
N THR A 601 1.65 7.54 25.55
CA THR A 601 0.53 6.62 25.33
C THR A 601 -0.66 7.10 26.14
N SER A 602 -1.84 7.19 25.51
CA SER A 602 -3.06 7.70 26.15
C SER A 602 -4.27 6.87 25.76
N THR A 603 -5.02 6.39 26.75
CA THR A 603 -6.26 5.65 26.58
C THR A 603 -7.41 6.29 27.35
N SER A 604 -8.56 6.45 26.70
CA SER A 604 -9.68 7.20 27.28
C SER A 604 -11.07 6.73 26.83
N ASN A 605 -12.09 7.13 27.59
CA ASN A 605 -13.52 7.03 27.26
C ASN A 605 -14.09 5.61 26.96
N GLY A 606 -13.47 4.55 27.48
CA GLY A 606 -13.96 3.18 27.32
C GLY A 606 -13.17 2.32 26.33
N SER A 607 -12.03 2.82 25.86
CA SER A 607 -11.17 2.16 24.90
C SER A 607 -10.26 1.10 25.51
N SER A 608 -9.59 0.31 24.67
CA SER A 608 -8.56 -0.66 25.07
C SER A 608 -7.27 -0.49 24.25
N LEU A 609 -6.12 -0.45 24.91
CA LEU A 609 -4.79 -0.49 24.29
C LEU A 609 -4.01 -1.69 24.80
N ASN A 610 -3.52 -2.52 23.91
CA ASN A 610 -2.58 -3.59 24.22
C ASN A 610 -1.24 -3.35 23.51
N ILE A 611 -0.13 -3.45 24.23
CA ILE A 611 1.23 -3.33 23.70
C ILE A 611 2.02 -4.56 24.12
N ASP A 612 2.30 -5.45 23.18
CA ASP A 612 3.05 -6.69 23.42
C ASP A 612 4.40 -6.65 22.69
N GLY A 613 5.50 -6.63 23.43
CA GLY A 613 6.85 -6.57 22.87
C GLY A 613 7.74 -7.71 23.34
N ASN A 614 8.41 -8.40 22.41
CA ASN A 614 9.30 -9.52 22.71
C ASN A 614 10.67 -9.39 22.02
N SER A 615 11.73 -9.30 22.82
CA SER A 615 13.13 -9.32 22.37
C SER A 615 13.81 -10.64 22.74
N SER A 616 13.95 -11.53 21.76
CA SER A 616 14.37 -12.91 21.98
C SER A 616 15.89 -13.10 22.19
N ASN A 617 16.74 -12.11 21.88
CA ASN A 617 18.19 -12.18 22.15
C ASN A 617 18.76 -10.95 22.87
N ASN A 618 18.78 -9.76 22.25
CA ASN A 618 19.23 -8.53 22.89
C ASN A 618 18.32 -7.35 22.52
N GLY A 619 18.00 -6.53 23.51
CA GLY A 619 17.03 -5.44 23.43
C GLY A 619 15.95 -5.60 24.49
N ASP A 620 15.13 -4.58 24.65
CA ASP A 620 14.06 -4.54 25.64
C ASP A 620 12.76 -5.11 25.03
N GLY A 621 11.82 -5.57 25.86
CA GLY A 621 10.51 -6.03 25.39
C GLY A 621 9.71 -4.86 24.84
N VAL A 622 9.36 -3.92 25.71
CA VAL A 622 8.65 -2.67 25.37
C VAL A 622 9.39 -1.46 25.93
N ILE A 623 9.51 -0.39 25.13
CA ILE A 623 9.97 0.93 25.56
C ILE A 623 8.92 1.98 25.21
N VAL A 624 8.52 2.79 26.18
CA VAL A 624 7.69 3.99 25.98
C VAL A 624 8.47 5.21 26.44
N ASN A 625 8.90 6.08 25.52
CA ASN A 625 9.65 7.30 25.80
C ASN A 625 8.74 8.51 26.07
N GLY A 626 7.73 8.31 26.92
CA GLY A 626 6.73 9.32 27.27
C GLY A 626 5.86 8.88 28.45
N ASP A 627 4.85 9.68 28.76
CA ASP A 627 3.87 9.38 29.81
C ASP A 627 2.88 8.30 29.33
N VAL A 628 2.44 7.43 30.24
CA VAL A 628 1.35 6.46 30.04
C VAL A 628 0.13 6.93 30.83
N ASN A 629 -0.95 7.29 30.12
CA ASN A 629 -2.19 7.78 30.74
C ASN A 629 -3.38 6.90 30.37
N THR A 630 -4.14 6.47 31.38
CA THR A 630 -5.35 5.66 31.21
C THR A 630 -6.50 6.32 31.98
N ASP A 631 -7.59 6.66 31.31
CA ASP A 631 -8.74 7.35 31.93
C ASP A 631 -10.12 6.89 31.44
N GLY A 632 -11.20 7.37 32.05
CA GLY A 632 -12.53 7.32 31.47
C GLY A 632 -13.09 5.91 31.23
N ASN A 633 -12.89 4.97 32.17
CA ASN A 633 -13.29 3.56 32.06
C ASN A 633 -12.60 2.79 30.90
N SER A 634 -11.41 3.23 30.48
CA SER A 634 -10.56 2.50 29.52
C SER A 634 -9.63 1.48 30.21
N SER A 635 -8.96 0.65 29.39
CA SER A 635 -7.94 -0.30 29.83
C SER A 635 -6.66 -0.17 28.99
N THR A 636 -5.51 -0.28 29.64
CA THR A 636 -4.20 -0.38 28.98
C THR A 636 -3.42 -1.56 29.53
N ASP A 637 -2.96 -2.44 28.65
CA ASP A 637 -2.10 -3.57 28.96
C ASP A 637 -0.75 -3.38 28.23
N ILE A 638 0.37 -3.47 28.95
CA ILE A 638 1.72 -3.37 28.41
C ILE A 638 2.51 -4.60 28.84
N ASN A 639 2.81 -5.51 27.91
CA ASN A 639 3.52 -6.74 28.19
C ASN A 639 4.87 -6.78 27.45
N GLY A 640 5.96 -6.91 28.20
CA GLY A 640 7.32 -6.90 27.67
C GLY A 640 8.11 -8.14 28.06
N GLU A 641 8.55 -8.93 27.08
CA GLU A 641 9.44 -10.07 27.26
C GLU A 641 10.84 -9.76 26.69
N ALA A 642 11.89 -9.89 27.50
CA ALA A 642 13.26 -9.69 27.07
C ALA A 642 14.18 -10.84 27.50
N ASN A 643 15.15 -11.16 26.64
CA ASN A 643 16.20 -12.11 26.96
C ASN A 643 17.43 -11.42 27.58
N ASN A 644 18.00 -10.43 26.90
CA ASN A 644 19.03 -9.55 27.46
C ASN A 644 18.62 -8.08 27.21
N GLY A 645 18.00 -7.49 28.22
CA GLY A 645 17.35 -6.19 28.21
C GLY A 645 16.26 -6.19 29.28
N ASN A 646 15.58 -5.07 29.43
CA ASN A 646 14.48 -4.93 30.37
C ASN A 646 13.18 -5.47 29.76
N GLY A 647 12.27 -5.99 30.58
CA GLY A 647 10.95 -6.39 30.11
C GLY A 647 10.17 -5.18 29.57
N VAL A 648 9.84 -4.24 30.45
CA VAL A 648 9.18 -2.97 30.10
C VAL A 648 9.98 -1.78 30.64
N VAL A 649 10.13 -0.73 29.84
CA VAL A 649 10.70 0.57 30.25
C VAL A 649 9.71 1.68 29.89
N ILE A 650 9.35 2.51 30.87
CA ILE A 650 8.53 3.71 30.68
C ILE A 650 9.36 4.92 31.12
N ASP A 651 9.75 5.77 30.18
CA ASP A 651 10.54 6.99 30.38
C ASP A 651 9.63 8.22 30.64
N GLY A 652 8.64 8.05 31.50
CA GLY A 652 7.66 9.07 31.87
C GLY A 652 6.83 8.67 33.08
N ASN A 653 5.79 9.45 33.38
CA ASN A 653 4.85 9.13 34.45
C ASN A 653 3.82 8.11 33.99
N THR A 654 3.28 7.33 34.92
CA THR A 654 2.09 6.53 34.70
C THR A 654 0.92 7.10 35.51
N SER A 655 -0.25 7.22 34.88
CA SER A 655 -1.44 7.80 35.52
C SER A 655 -2.69 7.03 35.13
N THR A 656 -3.43 6.53 36.13
CA THR A 656 -4.73 5.87 35.96
C THR A 656 -5.83 6.58 36.72
N THR A 657 -6.85 7.01 36.00
CA THR A 657 -7.93 7.83 36.56
C THR A 657 -9.31 7.41 36.05
N ASP A 658 -10.38 7.90 36.69
CA ASP A 658 -11.77 7.76 36.25
C ASP A 658 -12.28 6.32 35.96
N ASN A 659 -12.06 5.38 36.90
CA ASN A 659 -12.46 3.96 36.81
C ASN A 659 -11.76 3.17 35.70
N SER A 660 -10.54 3.55 35.35
CA SER A 660 -9.72 2.85 34.36
C SER A 660 -8.86 1.74 34.98
N SER A 661 -8.24 0.92 34.12
CA SER A 661 -7.26 -0.10 34.52
C SER A 661 -5.97 -0.03 33.69
N LEU A 662 -4.82 -0.05 34.35
CA LEU A 662 -3.50 -0.20 33.71
C LEU A 662 -2.81 -1.46 34.23
N ASN A 663 -2.39 -2.34 33.35
CA ASN A 663 -1.54 -3.48 33.67
C ASN A 663 -0.19 -3.35 32.95
N ILE A 664 0.91 -3.52 33.69
CA ILE A 664 2.28 -3.51 33.14
C ILE A 664 2.98 -4.79 33.58
N ASP A 665 3.22 -5.70 32.64
CA ASP A 665 3.88 -6.98 32.89
C ASP A 665 5.24 -7.03 32.16
N GLY A 666 6.35 -7.08 32.90
CA GLY A 666 7.70 -7.11 32.34
C GLY A 666 8.51 -8.31 32.80
N ASN A 667 9.11 -9.04 31.85
CA ASN A 667 9.91 -10.23 32.12
C ASN A 667 11.29 -10.18 31.46
N SER A 668 12.36 -10.16 32.26
CA SER A 668 13.76 -10.27 31.83
C SER A 668 14.34 -11.64 32.20
N SER A 669 14.48 -12.51 31.20
CA SER A 669 14.84 -13.92 31.42
C SER A 669 16.34 -14.20 31.64
N LYS A 670 17.24 -13.27 31.32
CA LYS A 670 18.68 -13.38 31.68
C LYS A 670 19.22 -12.15 32.40
N ASN A 671 19.34 -11.00 31.73
CA ASN A 671 19.95 -9.79 32.29
C ASN A 671 19.10 -8.58 31.94
N GLY A 672 18.87 -7.70 32.91
CA GLY A 672 17.98 -6.54 32.81
C GLY A 672 16.86 -6.66 33.83
N ASP A 673 16.12 -5.59 34.03
CA ASP A 673 15.07 -5.48 35.04
C ASP A 673 13.72 -5.97 34.46
N GLY A 674 12.76 -6.32 35.31
CA GLY A 674 11.43 -6.73 34.86
C GLY A 674 10.68 -5.53 34.30
N VAL A 675 10.38 -4.56 35.16
CA VAL A 675 9.75 -3.28 34.80
C VAL A 675 10.55 -2.10 35.35
N ILE A 676 10.73 -1.05 34.54
CA ILE A 676 11.28 0.23 34.95
C ILE A 676 10.29 1.35 34.60
N VAL A 677 9.95 2.20 35.57
CA VAL A 677 9.18 3.43 35.37
C VAL A 677 10.01 4.63 35.83
N ASN A 678 10.48 5.45 34.90
CA ASN A 678 11.29 6.64 35.17
C ASN A 678 10.46 7.91 35.44
N GLY A 679 9.41 7.76 36.25
CA GLY A 679 8.50 8.84 36.62
C GLY A 679 7.58 8.46 37.78
N ASP A 680 6.62 9.33 38.08
CA ASP A 680 5.63 9.09 39.13
C ASP A 680 4.59 8.06 38.66
N VAL A 681 4.11 7.22 39.59
CA VAL A 681 2.97 6.30 39.39
C VAL A 681 1.77 6.82 40.17
N ASN A 682 0.70 7.21 39.48
CA ASN A 682 -0.50 7.78 40.10
C ASN A 682 -1.75 6.95 39.77
N THR A 683 -2.53 6.59 40.79
CA THR A 683 -3.79 5.85 40.64
C THR A 683 -4.90 6.53 41.43
N ASP A 684 -5.91 7.10 40.77
CA ASP A 684 -6.96 7.90 41.41
C ASP A 684 -8.37 7.56 40.90
N SER A 685 -9.40 8.17 41.51
CA SER A 685 -10.79 8.17 41.00
C SER A 685 -11.40 6.77 40.73
N ASN A 686 -11.17 5.81 41.64
CA ASN A 686 -11.63 4.41 41.57
C ASN A 686 -10.98 3.55 40.47
N SER A 687 -9.75 3.86 40.11
CA SER A 687 -8.99 3.14 39.08
C SER A 687 -8.09 2.06 39.68
N SER A 688 -7.57 1.18 38.84
CA SER A 688 -6.61 0.14 39.24
C SER A 688 -5.33 0.23 38.42
N THR A 689 -4.19 0.04 39.07
CA THR A 689 -2.89 -0.13 38.40
C THR A 689 -2.20 -1.37 38.95
N ASP A 690 -1.82 -2.28 38.08
CA ASP A 690 -1.03 -3.46 38.40
C ASP A 690 0.32 -3.37 37.67
N ILE A 691 1.43 -3.54 38.40
CA ILE A 691 2.79 -3.53 37.85
C ILE A 691 3.51 -4.80 38.31
N ASN A 692 3.74 -5.73 37.39
CA ASN A 692 4.38 -7.01 37.68
C ASN A 692 5.72 -7.13 36.94
N GLY A 693 6.80 -7.27 37.68
CA GLY A 693 8.16 -7.36 37.13
C GLY A 693 8.88 -8.63 37.55
N GLU A 694 9.25 -9.46 36.58
CA GLU A 694 10.08 -10.65 36.78
C GLU A 694 11.47 -10.45 36.16
N ALA A 695 12.53 -10.57 36.96
CA ALA A 695 13.91 -10.50 36.49
C ALA A 695 14.72 -11.71 36.96
N ASN A 696 15.51 -12.29 36.05
CA ASN A 696 16.47 -13.31 36.44
C ASN A 696 17.71 -12.71 37.09
N ASN A 697 18.33 -11.70 36.46
CA ASN A 697 19.48 -10.96 36.98
C ASN A 697 19.32 -9.46 36.66
N GLY A 698 18.77 -8.74 37.62
CA GLY A 698 18.22 -7.39 37.57
C GLY A 698 17.16 -7.27 38.67
N ASP A 699 16.62 -6.08 38.82
CA ASP A 699 15.56 -5.79 39.79
C ASP A 699 14.21 -6.20 39.20
N GLY A 700 13.27 -6.63 40.05
CA GLY A 700 11.93 -7.02 39.58
C GLY A 700 11.18 -5.82 39.03
N VAL A 701 10.88 -4.84 39.89
CA VAL A 701 10.28 -3.56 39.54
C VAL A 701 11.13 -2.41 40.08
N VAL A 702 11.38 -1.38 39.25
CA VAL A 702 12.02 -0.13 39.64
C VAL A 702 11.13 1.05 39.27
N ILE A 703 10.81 1.91 40.24
CA ILE A 703 10.06 3.15 40.04
C ILE A 703 10.93 4.32 40.48
N ASP A 704 11.38 5.13 39.53
CA ASP A 704 12.22 6.32 39.71
C ASP A 704 11.38 7.60 39.94
N GLY A 705 10.34 7.49 40.76
CA GLY A 705 9.42 8.56 41.12
C GLY A 705 8.57 8.23 42.34
N ASN A 706 7.60 9.09 42.65
CA ASN A 706 6.65 8.85 43.73
C ASN A 706 5.56 7.87 43.28
N THR A 707 5.04 7.10 44.21
CA THR A 707 3.81 6.33 44.01
C THR A 707 2.68 6.96 44.83
N SER A 708 1.52 7.16 44.22
CA SER A 708 0.38 7.81 44.86
C SER A 708 -0.92 7.11 44.50
N THR A 709 -1.65 6.63 45.50
CA THR A 709 -3.03 6.15 45.34
C THR A 709 -4.01 6.97 46.15
N THR A 710 -5.09 7.43 45.52
CA THR A 710 -6.10 8.24 46.21
C THR A 710 -7.52 7.76 45.91
N ASP A 711 -8.51 8.34 46.59
CA ASP A 711 -9.94 8.01 46.44
C ASP A 711 -10.24 6.52 46.68
N ASN A 712 -11.00 5.81 45.84
CA ASN A 712 -11.25 4.37 46.03
C ASN A 712 -10.43 3.50 45.07
N SER A 713 -9.20 3.90 44.79
CA SER A 713 -8.33 3.23 43.81
C SER A 713 -7.48 2.10 44.42
N SER A 714 -6.90 1.27 43.57
CA SER A 714 -5.95 0.20 43.95
C SER A 714 -4.66 0.25 43.12
N LEU A 715 -3.52 0.16 43.78
CA LEU A 715 -2.20 -0.03 43.14
C LEU A 715 -1.58 -1.31 43.67
N ASN A 716 -1.21 -2.23 42.79
CA ASN A 716 -0.42 -3.41 43.10
C ASN A 716 0.94 -3.35 42.39
N ILE A 717 2.03 -3.55 43.14
CA ILE A 717 3.39 -3.61 42.60
C ILE A 717 4.03 -4.92 43.05
N ASP A 718 4.18 -5.87 42.13
CA ASP A 718 4.75 -7.19 42.38
C ASP A 718 6.10 -7.33 41.65
N GLY A 719 7.20 -7.46 42.39
CA GLY A 719 8.55 -7.57 41.83
C GLY A 719 9.29 -8.81 42.29
N ASN A 720 9.88 -9.57 41.36
CA ASN A 720 10.60 -10.80 41.63
C ASN A 720 11.98 -10.82 40.96
N SER A 721 13.05 -10.88 41.76
CA SER A 721 14.43 -11.07 41.30
C SER A 721 14.97 -12.47 41.66
N ALA A 722 15.09 -13.34 40.64
CA ALA A 722 15.36 -14.76 40.84
C ALA A 722 16.82 -15.08 41.20
N THR A 723 17.80 -14.24 40.84
CA THR A 723 19.23 -14.49 41.16
C THR A 723 19.94 -13.34 41.84
N ASN A 724 20.04 -12.16 41.23
CA ASN A 724 20.64 -10.96 41.85
C ASN A 724 19.83 -9.74 41.43
N GLY A 725 19.61 -8.84 42.39
CA GLY A 725 18.74 -7.67 42.26
C GLY A 725 17.71 -7.65 43.38
N ASP A 726 17.08 -6.51 43.56
CA ASP A 726 16.01 -6.30 44.54
C ASP A 726 14.66 -6.70 43.94
N GLY A 727 13.67 -7.03 44.77
CA GLY A 727 12.32 -7.38 44.32
C GLY A 727 11.63 -6.15 43.75
N VAL A 728 11.41 -5.15 44.62
CA VAL A 728 10.84 -3.83 44.25
C VAL A 728 11.72 -2.71 44.78
N ILE A 729 11.97 -1.69 43.95
CA ILE A 729 12.60 -0.43 44.34
C ILE A 729 11.67 0.73 43.99
N VAL A 730 11.38 1.62 44.95
CA VAL A 730 10.69 2.90 44.73
C VAL A 730 11.60 4.04 45.17
N ASN A 731 12.15 4.80 44.23
CA ASN A 731 13.03 5.95 44.46
C ASN A 731 12.27 7.26 44.70
N GLY A 732 11.18 7.20 45.48
CA GLY A 732 10.33 8.33 45.82
C GLY A 732 9.43 8.03 47.02
N ASP A 733 8.52 8.97 47.31
CA ASP A 733 7.53 8.80 48.38
C ASP A 733 6.42 7.82 47.93
N VAL A 734 5.92 7.01 48.86
CA VAL A 734 4.72 6.16 48.69
C VAL A 734 3.58 6.79 49.47
N ASN A 735 2.52 7.22 48.80
CA ASN A 735 1.37 7.89 49.41
C ASN A 735 0.06 7.15 49.11
N THR A 736 -0.67 6.76 50.15
CA THR A 736 -1.97 6.10 50.04
C THR A 736 -3.01 6.92 50.81
N ASP A 737 -4.02 7.46 50.13
CA ASP A 737 -5.02 8.35 50.75
C ASP A 737 -6.46 8.03 50.31
N GLY A 738 -7.46 8.63 50.96
CA GLY A 738 -8.87 8.41 50.66
C GLY A 738 -9.39 7.10 51.25
N ASN A 739 -9.95 6.23 50.42
CA ASN A 739 -10.37 4.86 50.74
C ASN A 739 -9.72 3.90 49.73
N SER A 740 -8.44 4.14 49.44
CA SER A 740 -7.62 3.43 48.45
C SER A 740 -6.77 2.35 49.09
N SER A 741 -6.23 1.45 48.27
CA SER A 741 -5.29 0.41 48.69
C SER A 741 -4.01 0.46 47.86
N THR A 742 -2.87 0.28 48.50
CA THR A 742 -1.57 0.05 47.84
C THR A 742 -0.95 -1.23 48.39
N ASP A 743 -0.62 -2.17 47.52
CA ASP A 743 0.10 -3.39 47.85
C ASP A 743 1.45 -3.39 47.12
N ILE A 744 2.55 -3.58 47.85
CA ILE A 744 3.91 -3.66 47.30
C ILE A 744 4.55 -4.96 47.78
N ASN A 745 4.72 -5.92 46.86
CA ASN A 745 5.29 -7.22 47.17
C ASN A 745 6.61 -7.43 46.42
N GLY A 746 7.68 -7.63 47.17
CA GLY A 746 9.03 -7.80 46.62
C GLY A 746 9.67 -9.13 47.04
N GLU A 747 9.97 -9.99 46.07
CA GLU A 747 10.73 -11.21 46.28
C GLU A 747 12.12 -11.08 45.65
N ALA A 748 13.17 -11.29 46.46
CA ALA A 748 14.56 -11.28 45.98
C ALA A 748 15.32 -12.51 46.47
N ASN A 749 16.07 -13.15 45.57
CA ASN A 749 16.97 -14.21 45.98
C ASN A 749 18.25 -13.64 46.63
N ASN A 750 18.93 -12.70 45.97
CA ASN A 750 20.14 -12.03 46.47
C ASN A 750 20.07 -10.52 46.16
N GLY A 751 19.51 -9.80 47.12
CA GLY A 751 19.08 -8.41 47.09
C GLY A 751 18.02 -8.20 48.17
N ASN A 752 17.51 -6.99 48.29
CA ASN A 752 16.44 -6.66 49.22
C ASN A 752 15.08 -7.07 48.64
N GLY A 753 14.12 -7.44 49.50
CA GLY A 753 12.75 -7.69 49.04
C GLY A 753 12.12 -6.42 48.48
N VAL A 754 11.91 -5.42 49.34
CA VAL A 754 11.39 -4.09 48.98
C VAL A 754 12.32 -3.00 49.49
N VAL A 755 12.61 -1.98 48.67
CA VAL A 755 13.32 -0.75 49.04
C VAL A 755 12.48 0.47 48.67
N ILE A 756 12.23 1.35 49.63
CA ILE A 756 11.56 2.63 49.42
C ILE A 756 12.50 3.76 49.85
N ASP A 757 12.95 4.53 48.87
CA ASP A 757 13.91 5.63 49.00
C ASP A 757 13.22 7.00 49.25
N GLY A 758 12.10 6.97 49.96
CA GLY A 758 11.29 8.12 50.35
C GLY A 758 10.44 7.85 51.60
N ASN A 759 9.51 8.75 51.89
CA ASN A 759 8.55 8.57 52.98
C ASN A 759 7.42 7.64 52.54
N THR A 760 6.87 6.89 53.48
CA THR A 760 5.61 6.17 53.30
C THR A 760 4.53 6.88 54.12
N SER A 761 3.41 7.24 53.49
CA SER A 761 2.31 7.95 54.15
C SER A 761 0.98 7.31 53.81
N THR A 762 0.20 6.94 54.83
CA THR A 762 -1.19 6.50 54.69
C THR A 762 -2.12 7.39 55.48
N SER A 763 -3.24 7.79 54.88
CA SER A 763 -4.22 8.63 55.56
C SER A 763 -5.66 8.33 55.21
N ASN A 764 -6.58 8.94 55.97
CA ASN A 764 -8.03 8.75 55.83
C ASN A 764 -8.45 7.29 56.05
N ASP A 765 -9.23 6.66 55.17
CA ASP A 765 -9.72 5.27 55.30
C ASP A 765 -8.91 4.29 54.41
N SER A 766 -7.64 4.60 54.13
CA SER A 766 -6.79 3.84 53.18
C SER A 766 -6.03 2.66 53.81
N SER A 767 -5.48 1.78 52.96
CA SER A 767 -4.61 0.67 53.37
C SER A 767 -3.32 0.59 52.55
N LEU A 768 -2.17 0.45 53.20
CA LEU A 768 -0.88 0.16 52.57
C LEU A 768 -0.31 -1.15 53.11
N ASN A 769 -0.01 -2.09 52.23
CA ASN A 769 0.72 -3.31 52.57
C ASN A 769 2.07 -3.33 51.85
N ILE A 770 3.15 -3.59 52.59
CA ILE A 770 4.50 -3.73 52.05
C ILE A 770 5.07 -5.08 52.52
N ASP A 771 5.17 -6.04 51.61
CA ASP A 771 5.68 -7.39 51.87
C ASP A 771 7.01 -7.60 51.13
N GLY A 772 8.10 -7.79 51.88
CA GLY A 772 9.43 -7.98 51.31
C GLY A 772 10.10 -9.27 51.79
N ASN A 773 10.59 -10.08 50.85
CA ASN A 773 11.27 -11.34 51.14
C ASN A 773 12.65 -11.43 50.46
N SER A 774 13.71 -11.54 51.27
CA SER A 774 15.08 -11.81 50.81
C SER A 774 15.53 -13.24 51.17
N ALA A 775 15.59 -14.12 50.17
CA ALA A 775 15.78 -15.55 50.38
C ALA A 775 17.22 -15.95 50.73
N THR A 776 18.25 -15.18 50.35
CA THR A 776 19.65 -15.49 50.66
C THR A 776 20.41 -14.38 51.35
N ASN A 777 20.64 -13.22 50.71
CA ASN A 777 21.28 -12.07 51.34
C ASN A 777 20.56 -10.78 50.92
N GLY A 778 20.42 -9.86 51.86
CA GLY A 778 19.66 -8.61 51.70
C GLY A 778 18.61 -8.50 52.80
N ASP A 779 18.03 -7.32 52.93
CA ASP A 779 17.00 -7.06 53.93
C ASP A 779 15.60 -7.38 53.35
N GLY A 780 14.62 -7.68 54.20
CA GLY A 780 13.25 -7.96 53.75
C GLY A 780 12.61 -6.69 53.19
N VAL A 781 12.43 -5.69 54.04
CA VAL A 781 11.95 -4.35 53.67
C VAL A 781 12.90 -3.27 54.19
N ILE A 782 13.20 -2.27 53.36
CA ILE A 782 13.91 -1.04 53.73
C ILE A 782 13.05 0.17 53.38
N VAL A 783 12.81 1.06 54.33
CA VAL A 783 12.21 2.39 54.12
C VAL A 783 13.20 3.46 54.57
N ASN A 784 13.74 4.23 53.64
CA ASN A 784 14.77 5.23 53.92
C ASN A 784 14.20 6.60 54.37
N GLY A 785 12.88 6.74 54.45
CA GLY A 785 12.18 7.93 54.97
C GLY A 785 11.31 7.67 56.19
N ASP A 786 10.43 8.62 56.50
CA ASP A 786 9.45 8.50 57.58
C ASP A 786 8.29 7.59 57.17
N VAL A 787 7.74 6.82 58.12
CA VAL A 787 6.50 6.06 57.97
C VAL A 787 5.40 6.76 58.75
N ASN A 788 4.37 7.27 58.08
CA ASN A 788 3.25 8.00 58.69
C ASN A 788 1.91 7.31 58.40
N THR A 789 1.11 7.08 59.43
CA THR A 789 -0.21 6.46 59.32
C THR A 789 -1.21 7.31 60.11
N ASP A 790 -2.25 7.87 59.46
CA ASP A 790 -3.18 8.81 60.11
C ASP A 790 -4.65 8.60 59.69
N GLY A 791 -5.59 9.19 60.42
CA GLY A 791 -7.02 9.08 60.13
C GLY A 791 -7.60 7.78 60.67
N ASN A 792 -8.13 6.93 59.81
CA ASN A 792 -8.67 5.60 60.09
C ASN A 792 -8.02 4.58 59.11
N SER A 793 -6.76 4.82 58.73
CA SER A 793 -6.01 4.03 57.78
C SER A 793 -5.24 2.89 58.45
N SER A 794 -4.77 1.94 57.65
CA SER A 794 -3.89 0.86 58.09
C SER A 794 -2.60 0.81 57.26
N THR A 795 -1.47 0.58 57.91
CA THR A 795 -0.19 0.29 57.25
C THR A 795 0.38 -0.99 57.81
N ASP A 796 0.63 -1.98 56.96
CA ASP A 796 1.27 -3.24 57.31
C ASP A 796 2.62 -3.32 56.57
N ILE A 797 3.71 -3.58 57.30
CA ILE A 797 5.06 -3.73 56.74
C ILE A 797 5.63 -5.06 57.22
N ASN A 798 5.73 -6.04 56.33
CA ASN A 798 6.21 -7.38 56.64
C ASN A 798 7.52 -7.67 55.90
N GLY A 799 8.59 -7.93 56.64
CA GLY A 799 9.91 -8.19 56.09
C GLY A 799 10.48 -9.54 56.53
N GLU A 800 10.73 -10.43 55.58
CA GLU A 800 11.42 -11.70 55.80
C GLU A 800 12.81 -11.65 55.16
N ALA A 801 13.86 -11.89 55.96
CA ALA A 801 15.23 -11.97 55.47
C ALA A 801 15.93 -13.23 55.98
N ASN A 802 16.62 -13.94 55.09
CA ASN A 802 17.47 -15.05 55.51
C ASN A 802 18.79 -14.55 56.11
N ASN A 803 19.51 -13.66 55.43
CA ASN A 803 20.76 -13.05 55.90
C ASN A 803 20.77 -11.55 55.60
N GLY A 804 20.22 -10.80 56.54
CA GLY A 804 19.92 -9.37 56.52
C GLY A 804 18.87 -9.08 57.59
N ASN A 805 18.44 -7.83 57.67
CA ASN A 805 17.40 -7.42 58.62
C ASN A 805 16.01 -7.75 58.05
N GLY A 806 15.04 -8.05 58.91
CA GLY A 806 13.66 -8.25 58.47
C GLY A 806 13.08 -6.94 57.91
N VAL A 807 12.93 -5.93 58.76
CA VAL A 807 12.50 -4.58 58.39
C VAL A 807 13.49 -3.53 58.90
N VAL A 808 13.83 -2.55 58.06
CA VAL A 808 14.61 -1.36 58.42
C VAL A 808 13.85 -0.10 58.03
N ILE A 809 13.67 0.81 58.98
CA ILE A 809 13.08 2.14 58.77
C ILE A 809 14.10 3.18 59.24
N ASP A 810 14.60 4.00 58.32
CA ASP A 810 15.62 5.01 58.65
C ASP A 810 15.05 6.31 59.23
N GLY A 811 13.78 6.62 58.95
CA GLY A 811 13.06 7.77 59.48
C GLY A 811 12.29 7.50 60.77
N ASN A 812 11.40 8.42 61.10
CA ASN A 812 10.45 8.29 62.20
C ASN A 812 9.27 7.41 61.78
N THR A 813 8.68 6.70 62.73
CA THR A 813 7.38 6.07 62.56
C THR A 813 6.34 6.85 63.36
N SER A 814 5.25 7.27 62.73
CA SER A 814 4.19 8.05 63.38
C SER A 814 2.82 7.48 63.05
N THR A 815 2.04 7.17 64.08
CA THR A 815 0.62 6.79 63.96
C THR A 815 -0.25 7.78 64.72
N SER A 816 -1.35 8.21 64.10
CA SER A 816 -2.28 9.13 64.77
C SER A 816 -3.75 8.87 64.49
N ASN A 817 -4.61 9.51 65.29
CA ASN A 817 -6.08 9.42 65.20
C ASN A 817 -6.59 7.99 65.47
N ASP A 818 -7.38 7.37 64.59
CA ASP A 818 -7.96 6.02 64.73
C ASP A 818 -7.21 4.99 63.84
N SER A 819 -5.96 5.27 63.45
CA SER A 819 -5.18 4.46 62.51
C SER A 819 -4.43 3.29 63.16
N SER A 820 -3.96 2.34 62.34
CA SER A 820 -3.13 1.20 62.75
C SER A 820 -1.86 1.05 61.92
N LEU A 821 -0.72 0.83 62.58
CA LEU A 821 0.56 0.46 61.95
C LEU A 821 1.05 -0.87 62.52
N ASN A 822 1.27 -1.86 61.65
CA ASN A 822 1.92 -3.12 62.00
C ASN A 822 3.27 -3.22 61.28
N ILE A 823 4.33 -3.54 62.03
CA ILE A 823 5.67 -3.77 61.47
C ILE A 823 6.15 -5.14 61.95
N ASP A 824 6.19 -6.12 61.06
CA ASP A 824 6.61 -7.49 61.33
C ASP A 824 7.92 -7.81 60.61
N GLY A 825 9.00 -8.05 61.35
CA GLY A 825 10.32 -8.34 60.77
C GLY A 825 10.92 -9.64 61.27
N ASN A 826 11.36 -10.50 60.35
CA ASN A 826 11.96 -11.79 60.65
C ASN A 826 13.34 -11.96 59.99
N SER A 827 14.39 -12.15 60.80
CA SER A 827 15.74 -12.48 60.34
C SER A 827 16.13 -13.92 60.71
N ALA A 828 16.13 -14.80 59.71
CA ALA A 828 16.26 -16.24 59.91
C ALA A 828 17.70 -16.72 60.18
N THR A 829 18.74 -15.96 59.85
CA THR A 829 20.13 -16.35 60.19
C THR A 829 20.92 -15.25 60.86
N ASN A 830 21.34 -14.20 60.15
CA ASN A 830 22.05 -13.05 60.74
C ASN A 830 21.37 -11.76 60.31
N GLY A 831 21.25 -10.83 61.25
CA GLY A 831 20.53 -9.57 61.08
C GLY A 831 19.52 -9.37 62.20
N ASP A 832 18.98 -8.17 62.30
CA ASP A 832 17.97 -7.81 63.31
C ASP A 832 16.55 -8.05 62.74
N GLY A 833 15.57 -8.31 63.61
CA GLY A 833 14.19 -8.52 63.17
C GLY A 833 13.60 -7.22 62.60
N VAL A 834 13.49 -6.20 63.45
CA VAL A 834 13.08 -4.84 63.07
C VAL A 834 14.09 -3.81 63.58
N ILE A 835 14.43 -2.83 62.75
CA ILE A 835 15.21 -1.63 63.12
C ILE A 835 14.43 -0.38 62.75
N VAL A 836 14.17 0.49 63.72
CA VAL A 836 13.66 1.86 63.50
C VAL A 836 14.73 2.85 63.96
N ASN A 837 15.27 3.65 63.05
CA ASN A 837 16.35 4.58 63.35
C ASN A 837 15.87 5.94 63.88
N GLY A 838 14.62 6.33 63.60
CA GLY A 838 13.97 7.52 64.15
C GLY A 838 13.13 7.27 65.40
N ASP A 839 12.29 8.25 65.72
CA ASP A 839 11.33 8.20 66.81
C ASP A 839 10.12 7.35 66.42
N VAL A 840 9.52 6.65 67.39
CA VAL A 840 8.24 5.95 67.25
C VAL A 840 7.18 6.74 68.01
N ASN A 841 6.22 7.33 67.31
CA ASN A 841 5.15 8.15 67.88
C ASN A 841 3.79 7.51 67.62
N THR A 842 3.01 7.30 68.68
CA THR A 842 1.64 6.78 68.60
C THR A 842 0.73 7.75 69.35
N ASP A 843 -0.23 8.36 68.67
CA ASP A 843 -1.09 9.42 69.23
C ASP A 843 -2.57 9.26 68.81
N GLY A 844 -3.50 9.87 69.53
CA GLY A 844 -4.93 9.62 69.31
C GLY A 844 -5.30 8.17 69.61
N ASN A 845 -6.53 7.75 69.35
CA ASN A 845 -7.00 6.38 69.57
C ASN A 845 -6.42 5.35 68.56
N SER A 846 -5.12 5.47 68.21
CA SER A 846 -4.38 4.69 67.23
C SER A 846 -3.62 3.54 67.88
N SER A 847 -3.17 2.58 67.06
CA SER A 847 -2.36 1.44 67.49
C SER A 847 -1.10 1.29 66.65
N THR A 848 0.03 1.01 67.30
CA THR A 848 1.27 0.61 66.64
C THR A 848 1.77 -0.70 67.22
N ASP A 849 1.94 -1.71 66.38
CA ASP A 849 2.51 -3.01 66.74
C ASP A 849 3.84 -3.17 65.99
N ILE A 850 4.92 -3.46 66.72
CA ILE A 850 6.26 -3.72 66.17
C ILE A 850 6.73 -5.07 66.66
N ASN A 851 6.75 -6.07 65.78
CA ASN A 851 7.15 -7.44 66.11
C ASN A 851 8.42 -7.83 65.36
N GLY A 852 9.47 -8.21 66.09
CA GLY A 852 10.76 -8.57 65.52
C GLY A 852 11.25 -9.93 65.99
N GLU A 853 11.53 -10.83 65.07
CA GLU A 853 12.14 -12.14 65.33
C GLU A 853 13.53 -12.21 64.70
N ALA A 854 14.55 -12.59 65.48
CA ALA A 854 15.92 -12.70 64.98
C ALA A 854 16.66 -13.92 65.52
N ASN A 855 17.26 -14.71 64.64
CA ASN A 855 18.09 -15.84 65.09
C ASN A 855 19.49 -15.41 65.57
N ASN A 856 20.20 -14.56 64.83
CA ASN A 856 21.46 -13.95 65.27
C ASN A 856 21.45 -12.43 64.99
N GLY A 857 20.91 -11.69 65.95
CA GLY A 857 20.74 -10.24 65.97
C GLY A 857 19.73 -9.87 67.05
N ASN A 858 19.35 -8.61 67.16
CA ASN A 858 18.29 -8.18 68.08
C ASN A 858 16.91 -8.42 67.46
N GLY A 859 15.91 -8.74 68.28
CA GLY A 859 14.51 -8.86 67.81
C GLY A 859 14.02 -7.52 67.28
N VAL A 860 13.97 -6.50 68.14
CA VAL A 860 13.62 -5.12 67.76
C VAL A 860 14.69 -4.12 68.26
N ILE A 861 15.04 -3.15 67.42
CA ILE A 861 15.86 -1.99 67.78
C ILE A 861 15.10 -0.71 67.44
N ILE A 862 14.98 0.20 68.41
CA ILE A 862 14.48 1.57 68.19
C ILE A 862 15.56 2.55 68.64
N ASN A 863 16.07 3.37 67.73
CA ASN A 863 17.16 4.29 68.02
C ASN A 863 16.72 5.68 68.49
N GLY A 864 15.48 6.09 68.21
CA GLY A 864 14.87 7.32 68.71
C GLY A 864 14.04 7.13 69.98
N ASP A 865 13.26 8.17 70.30
CA ASP A 865 12.30 8.17 71.40
C ASP A 865 11.05 7.36 71.03
N THR A 866 10.43 6.72 72.02
CA THR A 866 9.13 6.03 71.90
C THR A 866 8.09 6.81 72.67
N ASN A 867 7.09 7.37 71.99
CA ASN A 867 6.07 8.25 72.56
C ASN A 867 4.67 7.69 72.29
N THR A 868 3.88 7.47 73.34
CA THR A 868 2.51 6.95 73.25
C THR A 868 1.57 7.87 74.04
N ASN A 869 0.63 8.52 73.36
CA ASN A 869 -0.20 9.59 73.92
C ASN A 869 -1.69 9.55 73.50
N ASN A 870 -2.55 10.21 74.28
CA ASN A 870 -3.98 10.44 74.02
C ASN A 870 -4.80 9.20 73.60
N ASP A 871 -4.97 8.24 74.51
CA ASP A 871 -5.76 7.01 74.31
C ASP A 871 -5.18 6.01 73.28
N SER A 872 -3.89 6.12 72.92
CA SER A 872 -3.21 5.20 71.97
C SER A 872 -2.66 3.93 72.63
N SER A 873 -2.32 2.94 71.79
CA SER A 873 -1.57 1.73 72.18
C SER A 873 -0.32 1.50 71.33
N LEU A 874 0.83 1.29 71.97
CA LEU A 874 2.08 0.85 71.33
C LEU A 874 2.48 -0.51 71.91
N ASN A 875 2.63 -1.52 71.07
CA ASN A 875 3.19 -2.83 71.42
C ASN A 875 4.53 -3.05 70.70
N VAL A 876 5.57 -3.42 71.44
CA VAL A 876 6.90 -3.74 70.89
C VAL A 876 7.32 -5.11 71.38
N ASP A 877 7.26 -6.11 70.50
CA ASP A 877 7.57 -7.50 70.78
C ASP A 877 8.84 -7.94 70.05
N GLY A 878 9.92 -8.19 70.78
CA GLY A 878 11.20 -8.62 70.21
C GLY A 878 11.64 -9.97 70.73
N ASN A 879 11.82 -10.94 69.84
CA ASN A 879 12.34 -12.27 70.16
C ASN A 879 13.70 -12.49 69.50
N SER A 880 14.68 -12.95 70.27
CA SER A 880 16.03 -13.22 69.77
C SER A 880 16.68 -14.49 70.32
N ASP A 881 17.17 -15.36 69.43
CA ASP A 881 17.97 -16.51 69.85
C ASP A 881 19.39 -16.08 70.28
N SER A 882 20.01 -15.16 69.53
CA SER A 882 21.40 -14.75 69.72
C SER A 882 21.67 -13.25 69.55
N GLY A 883 20.95 -12.45 70.33
CA GLY A 883 21.08 -11.01 70.54
C GLY A 883 20.10 -10.56 71.63
N ASN A 884 19.74 -9.29 71.70
CA ASN A 884 18.73 -8.82 72.67
C ASN A 884 17.31 -8.98 72.11
N GLY A 885 16.30 -9.16 72.96
CA GLY A 885 14.90 -9.19 72.51
C GLY A 885 14.50 -7.83 71.95
N VAL A 886 14.46 -6.80 72.81
CA VAL A 886 14.17 -5.40 72.44
C VAL A 886 15.28 -4.48 72.94
N VAL A 887 15.69 -3.51 72.11
CA VAL A 887 16.60 -2.42 72.48
C VAL A 887 16.00 -1.07 72.09
N ILE A 888 15.77 -0.19 73.06
CA ILE A 888 15.33 1.19 72.84
C ILE A 888 16.45 2.13 73.30
N ASN A 889 16.95 2.96 72.39
CA ASN A 889 18.06 3.88 72.68
C ASN A 889 17.63 5.30 73.08
N GLY A 890 16.38 5.69 72.83
CA GLY A 890 15.77 6.93 73.33
C GLY A 890 14.93 6.75 74.60
N ASP A 891 14.16 7.79 74.92
CA ASP A 891 13.21 7.82 76.04
C ASP A 891 11.95 7.00 75.72
N VAL A 892 11.28 6.48 76.74
CA VAL A 892 9.96 5.83 76.63
C VAL A 892 8.93 6.66 77.39
N ASN A 893 8.02 7.30 76.67
CA ASN A 893 7.03 8.24 77.21
C ASN A 893 5.60 7.74 76.97
N THR A 894 4.86 7.49 78.04
CA THR A 894 3.45 7.04 77.97
C THR A 894 2.55 8.02 78.75
N ASP A 895 1.65 8.72 78.07
CA ASP A 895 0.83 9.79 78.68
C ASP A 895 -0.65 9.78 78.23
N ASN A 896 -1.51 10.46 79.00
CA ASN A 896 -2.94 10.68 78.76
C ASN A 896 -3.75 9.42 78.38
N ASN A 897 -3.87 8.49 79.33
CA ASN A 897 -4.68 7.25 79.24
C ASN A 897 -4.26 6.30 78.10
N SER A 898 -2.98 6.32 77.73
CA SER A 898 -2.41 5.45 76.70
C SER A 898 -1.71 4.23 77.29
N SER A 899 -1.38 3.24 76.46
CA SER A 899 -0.67 2.02 76.88
C SER A 899 0.55 1.74 76.01
N THR A 900 1.70 1.51 76.62
CA THR A 900 2.92 1.04 75.96
C THR A 900 3.31 -0.30 76.56
N ASP A 901 3.31 -1.36 75.76
CA ASP A 901 3.75 -2.70 76.14
C ASP A 901 5.04 -3.03 75.39
N ILE A 902 6.11 -3.39 76.13
CA ILE A 902 7.40 -3.77 75.57
C ILE A 902 7.75 -5.17 76.08
N ASN A 903 7.69 -6.16 75.19
CA ASN A 903 8.01 -7.55 75.52
C ASN A 903 9.28 -7.99 74.78
N GLY A 904 10.25 -8.48 75.53
CA GLY A 904 11.55 -8.87 74.97
C GLY A 904 11.99 -10.23 75.46
N ASP A 905 12.07 -11.20 74.56
CA ASP A 905 12.54 -12.54 74.83
C ASP A 905 13.92 -12.74 74.20
N SER A 906 14.89 -13.24 75.00
CA SER A 906 16.21 -13.58 74.49
C SER A 906 16.79 -14.86 75.07
N ASN A 907 17.34 -15.73 74.22
CA ASN A 907 18.05 -16.92 74.71
C ASN A 907 19.45 -16.60 75.25
N THR A 908 20.18 -15.64 74.64
CA THR A 908 21.59 -15.38 75.00
C THR A 908 21.99 -13.92 75.26
N GLY A 909 21.19 -12.94 74.84
CA GLY A 909 21.34 -11.53 75.20
C GLY A 909 20.35 -11.09 76.28
N ASP A 910 20.14 -9.79 76.43
CA ASP A 910 19.16 -9.25 77.38
C ASP A 910 17.74 -9.29 76.75
N GLY A 911 16.71 -9.51 77.56
CA GLY A 911 15.31 -9.53 77.08
C GLY A 911 14.89 -8.16 76.57
N VAL A 912 14.88 -7.15 77.45
CA VAL A 912 14.63 -5.74 77.09
C VAL A 912 15.75 -4.84 77.61
N ILE A 913 16.24 -3.92 76.78
CA ILE A 913 17.14 -2.82 77.15
C ILE A 913 16.51 -1.48 76.80
N ILE A 914 16.40 -0.57 77.76
CA ILE A 914 16.00 0.83 77.56
C ILE A 914 17.14 1.73 78.03
N ASN A 915 17.70 2.54 77.13
CA ASN A 915 18.84 3.40 77.43
C ASN A 915 18.47 4.84 77.81
N GLY A 916 17.28 5.32 77.43
CA GLY A 916 16.71 6.59 77.88
C GLY A 916 15.90 6.50 79.17
N ASP A 917 15.25 7.61 79.52
CA ASP A 917 14.33 7.71 80.66
C ASP A 917 12.99 7.03 80.34
N THR A 918 12.32 6.47 81.35
CA THR A 918 10.95 5.96 81.23
C THR A 918 9.99 6.83 82.02
N ASN A 919 8.99 7.40 81.36
CA ASN A 919 8.05 8.36 81.94
C ASN A 919 6.60 7.88 81.74
N THR A 920 5.84 7.71 82.83
CA THR A 920 4.41 7.33 82.75
C THR A 920 3.52 8.33 83.50
N ASN A 921 2.61 9.00 82.79
CA ASN A 921 1.78 10.08 83.34
C ASN A 921 0.27 9.91 83.06
N ASN A 922 -0.56 10.67 83.77
CA ASN A 922 -2.01 10.85 83.54
C ASN A 922 -2.81 9.57 83.19
N ASP A 923 -2.93 8.65 84.16
CA ASP A 923 -3.72 7.41 84.07
C ASP A 923 -3.27 6.41 82.97
N SER A 924 -2.04 6.55 82.45
CA SER A 924 -1.45 5.67 81.42
C SER A 924 -0.72 4.45 82.01
N SER A 925 -0.42 3.45 81.18
CA SER A 925 0.33 2.25 81.55
C SER A 925 1.55 2.00 80.67
N LEU A 926 2.70 1.77 81.29
CA LEU A 926 3.90 1.23 80.65
C LEU A 926 4.18 -0.16 81.24
N ASN A 927 4.12 -1.21 80.41
CA ASN A 927 4.53 -2.56 80.78
C ASN A 927 5.85 -2.92 80.09
N VAL A 928 6.80 -3.45 80.85
CA VAL A 928 8.09 -3.90 80.32
C VAL A 928 8.37 -5.30 80.83
N ASP A 929 8.15 -6.30 79.99
CA ASP A 929 8.31 -7.70 80.30
C ASP A 929 9.47 -8.30 79.49
N GLY A 930 10.60 -8.51 80.17
CA GLY A 930 11.78 -9.08 79.55
C GLY A 930 12.15 -10.43 80.13
N ASN A 931 12.30 -11.44 79.26
CA ASN A 931 12.75 -12.78 79.63
C ASN A 931 14.12 -13.05 79.00
N SER A 932 15.05 -13.59 79.79
CA SER A 932 16.32 -14.05 79.25
C SER A 932 16.82 -15.31 79.93
N ASP A 933 17.25 -16.28 79.12
CA ASP A 933 17.81 -17.55 79.59
C ASP A 933 19.23 -17.37 80.17
N SER A 934 20.01 -16.41 79.67
CA SER A 934 21.39 -16.21 80.11
C SER A 934 21.92 -14.76 80.21
N GLY A 935 21.18 -13.77 79.73
CA GLY A 935 21.38 -12.33 79.98
C GLY A 935 20.47 -11.79 81.09
N ASN A 936 20.24 -10.48 81.11
CA ASN A 936 19.28 -9.82 81.99
C ASN A 936 17.89 -9.87 81.37
N GLY A 937 16.84 -10.07 82.17
CA GLY A 937 15.47 -9.96 81.69
C GLY A 937 15.16 -8.54 81.21
N VAL A 938 15.25 -7.55 82.11
CA VAL A 938 15.03 -6.12 81.79
C VAL A 938 16.20 -5.29 82.31
N VAL A 939 16.69 -4.36 81.49
CA VAL A 939 17.71 -3.35 81.82
C VAL A 939 17.19 -1.97 81.47
N ILE A 940 17.06 -1.10 82.46
CA ILE A 940 16.74 0.33 82.27
C ILE A 940 17.93 1.15 82.78
N ASN A 941 18.56 1.91 81.89
CA ASN A 941 19.75 2.71 82.19
C ASN A 941 19.44 4.18 82.51
N GLY A 942 18.28 4.70 82.10
CA GLY A 942 17.78 6.04 82.47
C GLY A 942 16.99 6.08 83.77
N ASP A 943 16.41 7.24 84.08
CA ASP A 943 15.53 7.45 85.23
C ASP A 943 14.13 6.87 84.96
N VAL A 944 13.51 6.27 85.98
CA VAL A 944 12.12 5.78 85.94
C VAL A 944 11.24 6.77 86.74
N ASN A 945 10.35 7.49 86.06
CA ASN A 945 9.57 8.61 86.61
C ASN A 945 8.07 8.36 86.70
#